data_AF-E8NGP9-F1
#
_entry.id   AF-E8NGP9-F1
#
_cell.length_a   1.000
_cell.length_b   1.000
_cell.length_c   1.000
_cell.angle_alpha   90.00
_cell.angle_beta   90.00
_cell.angle_gamma   90.00
#
_symmetry.space_group_name_H-M   'P 1'
#
loop_
_entity.id
_entity.type
_entity.pdbx_description
1 polymer ?
#
loop_
_entity_poly.entity_id
_entity_poly.type
_entity_poly.pdbx_seq_one_letter_code
_entity_poly.pdbx_strand_id
1 'polypeptide(L)'
;MSLTDQHVSAAAPQGDGVSPHELADEAIALVRRWLAESRGEPVDVSAERLAGVLRDPHGLDFTVGFVDGVVRPEDLRVAARNLAALTPLIPGFLPLHLKAAIRLGAFAAPILPRVVVPAARAALRSMVRHLIVDATDRKLGEAITSVRGRGDGIRLNVNLLGEAILGKKEAARRLVGTRKLLARDDVDYVSIKVSSTVAPHTPWAFDAAVADAVAALRPLYRVAKETGTFLNLDMEEFKDLDLTLAVFETLLGEPEFHGVEAGIVLQAYLPDALAAMIRLQEWTAARVASGGAPIKVRVVKGANLPMERVDADVHDWPLATWPSKQATDASYKAVLDYALRPEHTKNVRIGVAGHNLFDVALAWLIAERRGVTGGIEIEMLLGMATAQQAVVRRTVGSILLYTPVVHPQEFDVAIAYLIRRLEEGASSENFMSAVFDLDTHEALFARERDRFLASLADMPSGVPASNRVQDRTAPAAPAPREGFRNTPDSDPAIAANREWSRAIVARMEGSDLGRATIAAHTVTDEAALNTLIQDAADAAAAWRSLGAAGRAEILHRAGDALEAHRADLLEVMGAECGKVIEQSDPEVSEAIDFAHYYAEQARALETVDGARFTPVGVTVVTPPWNFPVAIPAGSTLAALAAGSAVVIKPASLAERSGAVMVEALWEAGVPREVLKLVQVSENDLGRQLLTHPAVERVVLTGAYETAELFRSFRPDLPLLAETSGKNAVIVTPSADLDLAAKDVAMSAFGHAGQKCSAASLVVLVGSVARSRRFRDQLVDAVTSLEVGMPWDEASRVGPLIEPAQGKLLQALTTLESGQRWVVEPRKLDEDGKLWRPGIREGVQPGSAFHRTEYFGPVLGIMTAETLDEAIEIVNAIEYGLTSGLHALDSSEIDAWLSRIEAGNVYVNRGTTGAIVQRQPFGGWKKSAVGAGTKAGGPHYLFGFGSWTDAASSVPRSADALAAPALAAVPSQEREWLASALSSDAAAWAEEFSLARDVTGLESEQNVLRYAAVPVTVRLEDASAAALVRVVAAGVRVGSTITVSAATELSPAVRAWLEGVGVGAVVEDAADWARRLARLARSGGRVRLLGGSVTAVAEATGGSPSVAVYAGEVTRAGHVELLPFLREQAVSITAHRFGTPRRYVVPPLVAGR
;
A
#
# COMPACT_ATOMS: atom_id res chain seq x y z
N MET A 1 18.27 -19.37 23.93
CA MET A 1 19.07 -18.94 25.10
C MET A 1 18.84 -17.44 25.21
N SER A 2 17.91 -17.03 26.08
CA SER A 2 17.39 -15.67 26.16
C SER A 2 18.44 -14.73 26.79
N LEU A 3 18.82 -13.69 26.06
CA LEU A 3 19.75 -12.62 26.46
C LEU A 3 19.14 -11.27 26.06
N THR A 4 17.95 -10.95 26.54
CA THR A 4 17.33 -9.63 26.32
C THR A 4 16.50 -9.27 27.54
N ASP A 5 17.17 -8.82 28.60
CA ASP A 5 16.63 -7.91 29.61
C ASP A 5 17.76 -7.49 30.56
N GLN A 6 18.60 -6.57 30.07
CA GLN A 6 19.38 -5.71 30.95
C GLN A 6 19.18 -4.28 30.48
N HIS A 7 18.37 -3.54 31.23
CA HIS A 7 18.32 -2.08 31.16
C HIS A 7 19.75 -1.53 31.21
N VAL A 8 20.23 -1.03 30.07
CA VAL A 8 21.50 -0.31 29.96
C VAL A 8 21.32 1.07 30.61
N SER A 9 21.45 1.12 31.93
CA SER A 9 21.71 2.36 32.66
C SER A 9 23.21 2.66 32.56
N ALA A 10 23.68 3.09 31.39
CA ALA A 10 25.02 3.63 31.22
C ALA A 10 24.95 5.15 31.34
N ALA A 11 25.28 5.68 32.51
CA ALA A 11 25.59 7.09 32.68
C ALA A 11 26.73 7.47 31.73
N ALA A 12 26.55 8.52 30.92
CA ALA A 12 27.58 9.04 30.03
C ALA A 12 28.87 9.34 30.83
N PRO A 13 30.02 8.71 30.53
CA PRO A 13 31.25 9.01 31.23
C PRO A 13 31.82 10.34 30.73
N GLN A 14 31.97 11.29 31.66
CA GLN A 14 32.81 12.48 31.51
C GLN A 14 34.27 12.02 31.39
N GLY A 15 34.84 12.15 30.20
CA GLY A 15 36.26 11.89 29.93
C GLY A 15 36.98 13.16 29.55
N ASP A 16 38.13 13.40 30.17
CA ASP A 16 39.05 14.54 29.99
C ASP A 16 39.58 14.66 28.54
N GLY A 17 38.78 15.22 27.62
CA GLY A 17 39.15 15.44 26.23
C GLY A 17 38.48 16.68 25.62
N VAL A 18 39.10 17.22 24.56
CA VAL A 18 38.60 18.40 23.83
C VAL A 18 37.17 18.16 23.35
N SER A 19 36.29 19.10 23.66
CA SER A 19 34.88 19.07 23.26
C SER A 19 34.73 19.47 21.78
N PRO A 20 33.82 18.86 21.00
CA PRO A 20 33.52 19.31 19.64
C PRO A 20 33.19 20.81 19.55
N HIS A 21 32.57 21.39 20.59
CA HIS A 21 32.26 22.81 20.65
C HIS A 21 33.51 23.71 20.63
N GLU A 22 34.60 23.26 21.27
CA GLU A 22 35.85 24.02 21.36
C GLU A 22 36.58 24.07 20.01
N LEU A 23 36.27 23.13 19.11
CA LEU A 23 36.87 23.01 17.78
C LEU A 23 36.08 23.70 16.67
N ALA A 24 34.96 24.34 16.99
CA ALA A 24 34.06 24.94 16.01
C ALA A 24 34.77 26.00 15.14
N ASP A 25 35.48 26.93 15.76
CA ASP A 25 36.20 28.01 15.04
C ASP A 25 37.35 27.46 14.19
N GLU A 26 38.06 26.45 14.70
CA GLU A 26 39.13 25.77 13.96
C GLU A 26 38.57 25.03 12.74
N ALA A 27 37.44 24.34 12.88
CA ALA A 27 36.76 23.66 11.78
C ALA A 27 36.32 24.67 10.71
N ILE A 28 35.73 25.80 11.10
CA ILE A 28 35.35 26.88 10.18
C ILE A 28 36.57 27.42 9.42
N ALA A 29 37.69 27.64 10.12
CA ALA A 29 38.93 28.12 9.52
C ALA A 29 39.52 27.09 8.53
N LEU A 30 39.46 25.80 8.86
CA LEU A 30 39.91 24.72 7.99
C LEU A 30 39.05 24.63 6.72
N VAL A 31 37.73 24.73 6.84
CA VAL A 31 36.83 24.76 5.68
C VAL A 31 37.13 25.95 4.77
N ARG A 32 37.35 27.15 5.32
CA ARG A 32 37.75 28.31 4.51
C ARG A 32 39.05 28.06 3.74
N ARG A 33 40.02 27.39 4.37
CA ARG A 33 41.29 27.02 3.71
C ARG A 33 41.05 26.05 2.57
N TRP A 34 40.28 24.98 2.80
CA TRP A 34 39.92 24.02 1.75
C TRP A 34 39.22 24.69 0.58
N LEU A 35 38.24 25.57 0.82
CA LEU A 35 37.54 26.31 -0.23
C LEU A 35 38.47 27.24 -1.01
N ALA A 36 39.40 27.92 -0.33
CA ALA A 36 40.37 28.79 -1.00
C ALA A 36 41.34 27.98 -1.88
N GLU A 37 41.83 26.85 -1.39
CA GLU A 37 42.73 25.96 -2.14
C GLU A 37 42.04 25.27 -3.31
N SER A 38 40.76 24.90 -3.17
CA SER A 38 40.02 24.17 -4.20
C SER A 38 39.82 24.99 -5.48
N ARG A 39 39.96 26.32 -5.41
CA ARG A 39 39.93 27.21 -6.59
C ARG A 39 41.05 26.93 -7.59
N GLY A 40 42.17 26.41 -7.10
CA GLY A 40 43.33 26.07 -7.93
C GLY A 40 43.22 24.69 -8.60
N GLU A 41 42.20 23.90 -8.25
CA GLU A 41 42.03 22.54 -8.78
C GLU A 41 41.23 22.54 -10.09
N PRO A 42 41.62 21.73 -11.09
CA PRO A 42 40.88 21.60 -12.33
C PRO A 42 39.49 21.00 -12.07
N VAL A 43 38.44 21.71 -12.47
CA VAL A 43 37.05 21.24 -12.35
C VAL A 43 36.70 20.35 -13.54
N ASP A 44 36.12 19.18 -13.27
CA ASP A 44 35.62 18.29 -14.33
C ASP A 44 34.36 18.91 -14.98
N VAL A 45 34.38 19.10 -16.31
CA VAL A 45 33.28 19.64 -17.13
C VAL A 45 31.95 18.90 -16.88
N SER A 46 32.05 17.63 -16.51
CA SER A 46 30.88 16.80 -16.21
C SER A 46 30.28 17.07 -14.82
N ALA A 47 31.12 17.42 -13.83
CA ALA A 47 30.68 17.89 -12.52
C ALA A 47 30.00 19.28 -12.61
N GLU A 48 30.47 20.17 -13.49
CA GLU A 48 29.80 21.46 -13.76
C GLU A 48 28.39 21.28 -14.33
N ARG A 49 28.21 20.33 -15.26
CA ARG A 49 26.89 20.03 -15.84
C ARG A 49 25.94 19.44 -14.81
N LEU A 50 26.45 18.59 -13.91
CA LEU A 50 25.68 18.03 -12.81
C LEU A 50 25.26 19.09 -11.81
N ALA A 51 26.16 20.00 -11.44
CA ALA A 51 25.84 21.17 -10.62
C ALA A 51 24.79 22.07 -11.29
N GLY A 52 24.85 22.22 -12.61
CA GLY A 52 23.82 22.90 -13.40
C GLY A 52 22.42 22.28 -13.27
N VAL A 53 22.33 20.94 -13.25
CA VAL A 53 21.06 20.21 -13.01
C VAL A 53 20.49 20.54 -11.63
N LEU A 54 21.34 20.55 -10.60
CA LEU A 54 20.90 20.81 -9.22
C LEU A 54 20.49 22.27 -8.98
N ARG A 55 20.98 23.21 -9.80
CA ARG A 55 20.68 24.65 -9.69
C ARG A 55 19.41 25.09 -10.43
N ASP A 56 19.05 24.38 -11.51
CA ASP A 56 17.95 24.78 -12.37
C ASP A 56 16.60 24.35 -11.76
N PRO A 57 15.59 25.24 -11.67
CA PRO A 57 14.27 24.89 -11.13
C PRO A 57 13.58 23.72 -11.85
N HIS A 58 13.90 23.51 -13.13
CA HIS A 58 13.40 22.39 -13.93
C HIS A 58 14.43 21.28 -14.10
N GLY A 59 15.64 21.44 -13.56
CA GLY A 59 16.74 20.50 -13.73
C GLY A 59 16.41 19.11 -13.16
N LEU A 60 15.82 19.06 -11.97
CA LEU A 60 15.42 17.80 -11.35
C LEU A 60 14.27 17.14 -12.10
N ASP A 61 13.17 17.86 -12.33
CA ASP A 61 11.99 17.34 -13.04
C ASP A 61 12.32 16.84 -14.45
N PHE A 62 13.15 17.58 -15.18
CA PHE A 62 13.63 17.16 -16.49
C PHE A 62 14.47 15.88 -16.39
N THR A 63 15.36 15.78 -15.42
CA THR A 63 16.24 14.62 -15.25
C THR A 63 15.45 13.38 -14.86
N VAL A 64 14.57 13.49 -13.87
CA VAL A 64 13.67 12.41 -13.45
C VAL A 64 12.78 11.98 -14.62
N GLY A 65 12.11 12.94 -15.26
CA GLY A 65 11.24 12.68 -16.40
C GLY A 65 11.98 12.07 -17.60
N PHE A 66 13.23 12.46 -17.87
CA PHE A 66 14.04 11.86 -18.93
C PHE A 66 14.43 10.43 -18.61
N VAL A 67 14.80 10.12 -17.37
CA VAL A 67 15.20 8.76 -17.02
C VAL A 67 13.99 7.83 -16.99
N ASP A 68 12.96 8.19 -16.24
CA ASP A 68 11.77 7.35 -16.12
C ASP A 68 10.97 7.32 -17.42
N GLY A 69 10.96 8.42 -18.17
CA GLY A 69 10.22 8.53 -19.41
C GLY A 69 10.96 8.05 -20.66
N VAL A 70 12.29 8.16 -20.73
CA VAL A 70 13.07 7.92 -21.98
C VAL A 70 14.08 6.78 -21.83
N VAL A 71 14.75 6.68 -20.68
CA VAL A 71 15.82 5.69 -20.47
C VAL A 71 15.25 4.33 -20.05
N ARG A 72 14.42 4.33 -19.00
CA ARG A 72 13.86 3.14 -18.36
C ARG A 72 12.89 2.36 -19.26
N PRO A 73 11.98 2.99 -20.03
CA PRO A 73 10.99 2.21 -20.78
C PRO A 73 11.64 1.32 -21.83
N GLU A 74 11.29 0.04 -21.88
CA GLU A 74 11.80 -0.85 -22.94
C GLU A 74 11.24 -0.47 -24.32
N ASP A 75 10.04 0.12 -24.35
CA ASP A 75 9.37 0.53 -25.58
C ASP A 75 9.90 1.86 -26.13
N LEU A 76 10.45 1.81 -27.35
CA LEU A 76 11.00 2.99 -28.01
C LEU A 76 9.95 4.05 -28.36
N ARG A 77 8.68 3.67 -28.55
CA ARG A 77 7.61 4.63 -28.83
C ARG A 77 7.21 5.39 -27.57
N VAL A 78 7.11 4.70 -26.43
CA VAL A 78 6.91 5.34 -25.12
C VAL A 78 8.06 6.29 -24.82
N ALA A 79 9.30 5.82 -24.98
CA ALA A 79 10.49 6.63 -24.80
C ALA A 79 10.51 7.88 -25.70
N ALA A 80 10.11 7.74 -26.97
CA ALA A 80 10.03 8.85 -27.90
C ALA A 80 8.94 9.87 -27.54
N ARG A 81 7.76 9.42 -27.13
CA ARG A 81 6.66 10.29 -26.70
C ARG A 81 7.07 11.11 -25.47
N ASN A 82 7.67 10.45 -24.48
CA ASN A 82 8.14 11.12 -23.27
C ASN A 82 9.29 12.08 -23.57
N LEU A 83 10.21 11.73 -24.49
CA LEU A 83 11.24 12.67 -24.93
C LEU A 83 10.63 13.96 -25.51
N ALA A 84 9.55 13.84 -26.27
CA ALA A 84 8.83 15.00 -26.79
C ALA A 84 8.16 15.82 -25.67
N ALA A 85 7.53 15.14 -24.70
CA ALA A 85 6.85 15.76 -23.56
C ALA A 85 7.78 16.55 -22.62
N LEU A 86 9.07 16.21 -22.59
CA LEU A 86 10.08 16.89 -21.76
C LEU A 86 10.58 18.22 -22.35
N THR A 87 10.22 18.55 -23.59
CA THR A 87 10.68 19.77 -24.27
C THR A 87 10.42 21.07 -23.48
N PRO A 88 9.26 21.25 -22.82
CA PRO A 88 9.00 22.45 -22.00
C PRO A 88 9.91 22.56 -20.78
N LEU A 89 10.42 21.43 -20.27
CA LEU A 89 11.25 21.34 -19.07
C LEU A 89 12.76 21.42 -19.36
N ILE A 90 13.17 21.65 -20.62
CA ILE A 90 14.60 21.70 -20.99
C ILE A 90 15.33 22.76 -20.15
N PRO A 91 16.32 22.36 -19.32
CA PRO A 91 16.98 23.28 -18.40
C PRO A 91 17.75 24.40 -19.10
N GLY A 92 17.80 25.56 -18.46
CA GLY A 92 18.47 26.77 -18.91
C GLY A 92 19.99 26.65 -18.98
N PHE A 93 20.61 25.83 -18.14
CA PHE A 93 22.07 25.64 -18.09
C PHE A 93 22.65 24.87 -19.29
N LEU A 94 21.83 24.15 -20.06
CA LEU A 94 22.32 23.36 -21.18
C LEU A 94 22.84 24.25 -22.33
N PRO A 95 24.01 23.92 -22.94
CA PRO A 95 24.52 24.60 -24.13
C PRO A 95 23.49 24.69 -25.27
N LEU A 96 23.50 25.78 -26.03
CA LEU A 96 22.55 26.03 -27.12
C LEU A 96 22.48 24.88 -28.14
N HIS A 97 23.61 24.26 -28.47
CA HIS A 97 23.65 23.12 -29.39
C HIS A 97 22.97 21.87 -28.83
N LEU A 98 23.08 21.60 -27.51
CA LEU A 98 22.37 20.50 -26.86
C LEU A 98 20.87 20.79 -26.76
N LYS A 99 20.48 22.03 -26.45
CA LYS A 99 19.06 22.43 -26.48
C LYS A 99 18.46 22.26 -27.87
N ALA A 100 19.16 22.68 -28.91
CA ALA A 100 18.75 22.50 -30.30
C ALA A 100 18.65 21.01 -30.67
N ALA A 101 19.63 20.19 -30.25
CA ALA A 101 19.62 18.75 -30.48
C ALA A 101 18.47 18.04 -29.75
N ILE A 102 18.17 18.40 -28.50
CA ILE A 102 17.04 17.85 -27.75
C ILE A 102 15.72 18.28 -28.39
N ARG A 103 15.55 19.54 -28.81
CA ARG A 103 14.33 20.01 -29.49
C ARG A 103 14.12 19.34 -30.85
N LEU A 104 15.17 19.22 -31.65
CA LEU A 104 15.12 18.51 -32.93
C LEU A 104 14.84 17.01 -32.72
N GLY A 105 15.49 16.42 -31.71
CA GLY A 105 15.26 15.03 -31.29
C GLY A 105 13.82 14.82 -30.84
N ALA A 106 13.28 15.67 -29.95
CA ALA A 106 11.89 15.64 -29.50
C ALA A 106 10.88 15.72 -30.65
N PHE A 107 11.14 16.57 -31.66
CA PHE A 107 10.31 16.66 -32.85
C PHE A 107 10.41 15.41 -33.74
N ALA A 108 11.62 14.88 -33.93
CA ALA A 108 11.87 13.72 -34.79
C ALA A 108 11.56 12.37 -34.10
N ALA A 109 11.54 12.30 -32.77
CA ALA A 109 11.44 11.07 -31.99
C ALA A 109 10.15 10.29 -32.27
N PRO A 110 8.95 10.92 -32.36
CA PRO A 110 7.72 10.21 -32.73
C PRO A 110 7.79 9.61 -34.15
N ILE A 111 8.59 10.19 -35.05
CA ILE A 111 8.70 9.78 -36.46
C ILE A 111 9.77 8.68 -36.64
N LEU A 112 10.92 8.82 -35.98
CA LEU A 112 12.09 7.92 -36.08
C LEU A 112 12.57 7.43 -34.70
N PRO A 113 11.73 6.77 -33.90
CA PRO A 113 12.06 6.39 -32.52
C PRO A 113 13.26 5.44 -32.45
N ARG A 114 13.44 4.58 -33.46
CA ARG A 114 14.56 3.63 -33.58
C ARG A 114 15.94 4.28 -33.78
N VAL A 115 15.98 5.55 -34.15
CA VAL A 115 17.23 6.29 -34.35
C VAL A 115 17.43 7.28 -33.20
N VAL A 116 16.39 8.07 -32.90
CA VAL A 116 16.50 9.18 -31.94
C VAL A 116 16.64 8.69 -30.50
N VAL A 117 15.85 7.69 -30.07
CA VAL A 117 15.89 7.21 -28.68
C VAL A 117 17.24 6.55 -28.35
N PRO A 118 17.79 5.65 -29.17
CA PRO A 118 19.14 5.12 -28.93
C PRO A 118 20.22 6.21 -28.90
N ALA A 119 20.13 7.22 -29.78
CA ALA A 119 21.06 8.35 -29.77
C ALA A 119 20.94 9.18 -28.48
N ALA A 120 19.71 9.46 -28.02
CA ALA A 120 19.45 10.17 -26.77
C ALA A 120 19.96 9.39 -25.54
N ARG A 121 19.72 8.08 -25.49
CA ARG A 121 20.26 7.19 -24.44
C ARG A 121 21.79 7.14 -24.47
N ALA A 122 22.40 7.07 -25.64
CA ALA A 122 23.85 7.08 -25.79
C ALA A 122 24.47 8.41 -25.34
N ALA A 123 23.82 9.54 -25.66
CA ALA A 123 24.24 10.86 -25.21
C ALA A 123 24.20 10.98 -23.68
N LEU A 124 23.09 10.57 -23.04
CA LEU A 124 22.99 10.56 -21.57
C LEU A 124 24.03 9.63 -20.95
N ARG A 125 24.19 8.41 -21.49
CA ARG A 125 25.21 7.46 -21.03
C ARG A 125 26.62 8.06 -21.12
N SER A 126 26.89 8.85 -22.15
CA SER A 126 28.17 9.58 -22.25
C SER A 126 28.29 10.68 -21.19
N MET A 127 27.20 11.37 -20.87
CA MET A 127 27.20 12.44 -19.86
C MET A 127 27.46 11.89 -18.45
N VAL A 128 26.89 10.75 -18.09
CA VAL A 128 26.96 10.19 -16.71
C VAL A 128 28.02 9.10 -16.53
N ARG A 129 28.78 8.76 -17.59
CA ARG A 129 29.85 7.75 -17.58
C ARG A 129 30.89 7.94 -16.45
N HIS A 130 31.13 9.18 -16.05
CA HIS A 130 32.10 9.50 -15.01
C HIS A 130 31.59 9.21 -13.59
N LEU A 131 30.28 9.01 -13.42
CA LEU A 131 29.62 8.71 -12.14
C LEU A 131 29.35 7.23 -11.94
N ILE A 132 29.29 6.43 -13.02
CA ILE A 132 29.04 4.98 -12.97
C ILE A 132 30.12 4.26 -13.77
N VAL A 133 30.77 3.30 -13.13
CA VAL A 133 31.81 2.48 -13.74
C VAL A 133 31.21 1.21 -14.35
N ASP A 134 31.72 0.81 -15.51
CA ASP A 134 31.33 -0.42 -16.21
C ASP A 134 31.91 -1.63 -15.46
N ALA A 135 31.04 -2.53 -14.97
CA ALA A 135 31.44 -3.69 -14.18
C ALA A 135 32.08 -4.83 -15.00
N THR A 136 32.17 -4.70 -16.33
CA THR A 136 32.76 -5.76 -17.18
C THR A 136 34.27 -5.85 -17.01
N ASP A 137 34.81 -7.08 -16.93
CA ASP A 137 36.24 -7.34 -16.67
C ASP A 137 37.17 -6.56 -17.61
N ARG A 138 36.77 -6.38 -18.87
CA ARG A 138 37.55 -5.68 -19.90
C ARG A 138 37.78 -4.19 -19.58
N LYS A 139 36.86 -3.54 -18.89
CA LYS A 139 36.87 -2.07 -18.68
C LYS A 139 37.02 -1.67 -17.23
N LEU A 140 36.64 -2.54 -16.30
CA LEU A 140 36.69 -2.23 -14.87
C LEU A 140 38.13 -1.92 -14.42
N GLY A 141 39.11 -2.71 -14.85
CA GLY A 141 40.52 -2.48 -14.47
C GLY A 141 41.10 -1.17 -15.00
N GLU A 142 40.81 -0.81 -16.25
CA GLU A 142 41.21 0.49 -16.82
C GLU A 142 40.54 1.66 -16.08
N ALA A 143 39.26 1.52 -15.72
CA ALA A 143 38.53 2.53 -14.97
C ALA A 143 39.08 2.70 -13.54
N ILE A 144 39.34 1.60 -12.82
CA ILE A 144 39.96 1.60 -11.49
C ILE A 144 41.33 2.29 -11.56
N THR A 145 42.17 1.90 -12.53
CA THR A 145 43.49 2.49 -12.75
C THR A 145 43.39 3.98 -13.06
N SER A 146 42.43 4.37 -13.90
CA SER A 146 42.21 5.78 -14.27
C SER A 146 41.79 6.62 -13.07
N VAL A 147 40.93 6.12 -12.18
CA VAL A 147 40.48 6.86 -10.98
C VAL A 147 41.62 6.94 -9.96
N ARG A 148 42.35 5.84 -9.71
CA ARG A 148 43.52 5.83 -8.81
C ARG A 148 44.66 6.71 -9.34
N GLY A 149 44.86 6.73 -10.65
CA GLY A 149 45.88 7.55 -11.33
C GLY A 149 45.66 9.06 -11.24
N ARG A 150 44.53 9.53 -10.69
CA ARG A 150 44.27 10.96 -10.38
C ARG A 150 45.05 11.45 -9.15
N GLY A 151 45.75 10.56 -8.45
CA GLY A 151 46.85 10.87 -7.53
C GLY A 151 46.93 9.91 -6.35
N ASP A 152 48.06 9.92 -5.65
CA ASP A 152 48.32 9.04 -4.51
C ASP A 152 47.28 9.21 -3.38
N GLY A 153 46.98 8.13 -2.64
CA GLY A 153 46.04 8.17 -1.51
C GLY A 153 44.55 8.07 -1.88
N ILE A 154 44.19 7.66 -3.11
CA ILE A 154 42.79 7.36 -3.49
C ILE A 154 42.54 5.86 -3.43
N ARG A 155 41.56 5.45 -2.61
CA ARG A 155 41.03 4.09 -2.56
C ARG A 155 39.61 4.06 -3.09
N LEU A 156 39.13 2.89 -3.53
CA LEU A 156 37.79 2.74 -4.11
C LEU A 156 36.97 1.73 -3.32
N ASN A 157 35.76 2.13 -2.93
CA ASN A 157 34.72 1.23 -2.44
C ASN A 157 33.82 0.85 -3.62
N VAL A 158 33.95 -0.38 -4.11
CA VAL A 158 33.20 -0.87 -5.26
C VAL A 158 31.84 -1.39 -4.82
N ASN A 159 30.75 -0.84 -5.34
CA ASN A 159 29.40 -1.30 -5.05
C ASN A 159 28.70 -1.79 -6.34
N LEU A 160 28.29 -3.05 -6.37
CA LEU A 160 27.59 -3.64 -7.51
C LEU A 160 26.09 -3.29 -7.49
N LEU A 161 25.69 -2.45 -8.43
CA LEU A 161 24.30 -2.18 -8.74
C LEU A 161 23.72 -3.26 -9.65
N GLY A 162 22.40 -3.45 -9.58
CA GLY A 162 21.65 -4.38 -10.42
C GLY A 162 20.16 -4.34 -10.08
N GLU A 163 19.38 -5.19 -10.76
CA GLU A 163 17.91 -5.26 -10.66
C GLU A 163 17.39 -5.39 -9.22
N ALA A 164 16.11 -5.05 -9.02
CA ALA A 164 15.43 -5.22 -7.74
C ALA A 164 15.40 -6.70 -7.34
N ILE A 165 15.70 -6.99 -6.07
CA ILE A 165 15.77 -8.34 -5.54
C ILE A 165 14.37 -8.74 -5.09
N LEU A 166 13.61 -9.34 -6.00
CA LEU A 166 12.28 -9.86 -5.70
C LEU A 166 12.29 -11.36 -5.37
N GLY A 167 13.37 -12.07 -5.70
CA GLY A 167 13.49 -13.50 -5.48
C GLY A 167 14.92 -14.03 -5.39
N LYS A 168 15.03 -15.35 -5.24
CA LYS A 168 16.26 -16.09 -4.95
C LYS A 168 17.24 -16.05 -6.13
N LYS A 169 16.74 -16.01 -7.37
CA LYS A 169 17.60 -16.03 -8.56
C LYS A 169 18.38 -14.73 -8.70
N GLU A 170 17.74 -13.57 -8.49
CA GLU A 170 18.43 -12.28 -8.55
C GLU A 170 19.37 -12.08 -7.34
N ALA A 171 18.97 -12.51 -6.14
CA ALA A 171 19.86 -12.57 -4.98
C ALA A 171 21.14 -13.40 -5.27
N ALA A 172 20.99 -14.59 -5.86
CA ALA A 172 22.12 -15.43 -6.24
C ALA A 172 23.01 -14.76 -7.30
N ARG A 173 22.43 -14.05 -8.28
CA ARG A 173 23.20 -13.28 -9.28
C ARG A 173 24.01 -12.18 -8.62
N ARG A 174 23.42 -11.45 -7.66
CA ARG A 174 24.13 -10.41 -6.88
C ARG A 174 25.31 -10.98 -6.09
N LEU A 175 25.13 -12.12 -5.42
CA LEU A 175 26.19 -12.81 -4.68
C LEU A 175 27.32 -13.24 -5.61
N VAL A 176 27.02 -13.84 -6.77
CA VAL A 176 28.03 -14.27 -7.75
C VAL A 176 28.81 -13.06 -8.29
N GLY A 177 28.12 -11.98 -8.65
CA GLY A 177 28.76 -10.75 -9.13
C GLY A 177 29.69 -10.14 -8.08
N THR A 178 29.23 -10.08 -6.83
CA THR A 178 30.02 -9.56 -5.69
C THR A 178 31.23 -10.44 -5.39
N ARG A 179 31.07 -11.77 -5.43
CA ARG A 179 32.18 -12.71 -5.27
C ARG A 179 33.28 -12.51 -6.31
N LYS A 180 32.89 -12.25 -7.57
CA LYS A 180 33.85 -11.95 -8.64
C LYS A 180 34.63 -10.67 -8.35
N LEU A 181 33.98 -9.62 -7.84
CA LEU A 181 34.66 -8.38 -7.48
C LEU A 181 35.65 -8.58 -6.32
N LEU A 182 35.26 -9.35 -5.29
CA LEU A 182 36.14 -9.68 -4.15
C LEU A 182 37.37 -10.52 -4.53
N ALA A 183 37.30 -11.25 -5.64
CA ALA A 183 38.38 -12.12 -6.12
C ALA A 183 39.40 -11.39 -7.01
N ARG A 184 39.24 -10.08 -7.25
CA ARG A 184 40.12 -9.31 -8.13
C ARG A 184 41.25 -8.66 -7.35
N ASP A 185 42.47 -8.78 -7.87
CA ASP A 185 43.67 -8.19 -7.27
C ASP A 185 43.70 -6.64 -7.30
N ASP A 186 42.86 -6.02 -8.14
CA ASP A 186 42.76 -4.56 -8.27
C ASP A 186 41.60 -3.94 -7.45
N VAL A 187 40.92 -4.73 -6.62
CA VAL A 187 39.79 -4.31 -5.78
C VAL A 187 40.11 -4.57 -4.32
N ASP A 188 40.22 -3.51 -3.52
CA ASP A 188 40.57 -3.60 -2.09
C ASP A 188 39.37 -3.45 -1.15
N TYR A 189 38.21 -3.04 -1.66
CA TYR A 189 37.02 -2.75 -0.86
C TYR A 189 35.74 -2.96 -1.68
N VAL A 190 34.79 -3.73 -1.14
CA VAL A 190 33.47 -3.97 -1.73
C VAL A 190 32.37 -3.71 -0.71
N SER A 191 31.26 -3.10 -1.13
CA SER A 191 30.05 -2.98 -0.31
C SER A 191 28.87 -3.78 -0.88
N ILE A 192 28.08 -4.38 0.00
CA ILE A 192 26.85 -5.12 -0.33
C ILE A 192 25.79 -4.92 0.76
N LYS A 193 24.50 -4.95 0.41
CA LYS A 193 23.39 -4.89 1.38
C LYS A 193 22.96 -6.28 1.78
N VAL A 194 22.58 -6.47 3.05
CA VAL A 194 22.02 -7.74 3.54
C VAL A 194 20.76 -8.12 2.76
N SER A 195 19.86 -7.18 2.54
CA SER A 195 18.63 -7.35 1.74
C SER A 195 18.86 -7.73 0.27
N SER A 196 20.10 -7.65 -0.22
CA SER A 196 20.47 -8.08 -1.58
C SER A 196 21.07 -9.48 -1.68
N THR A 197 21.27 -10.16 -0.54
CA THR A 197 21.91 -11.48 -0.46
C THR A 197 20.92 -12.63 -0.44
N VAL A 198 19.68 -12.35 -0.08
CA VAL A 198 18.60 -13.34 0.06
C VAL A 198 17.34 -12.80 -0.59
N ALA A 199 16.41 -13.69 -0.93
CA ALA A 199 15.07 -13.26 -1.32
C ALA A 199 14.35 -12.59 -0.14
N PRO A 200 13.36 -11.72 -0.38
CA PRO A 200 12.61 -11.09 0.70
C PRO A 200 11.91 -12.13 1.60
N HIS A 201 12.32 -12.20 2.87
CA HIS A 201 11.63 -12.94 3.93
C HIS A 201 10.32 -12.24 4.33
N THR A 202 9.44 -12.97 5.01
CA THR A 202 8.39 -12.31 5.81
C THR A 202 9.07 -11.45 6.88
N PRO A 203 8.59 -10.22 7.14
CA PRO A 203 9.20 -9.33 8.11
C PRO A 203 9.13 -9.90 9.55
N TRP A 204 8.32 -10.93 9.78
CA TRP A 204 8.15 -11.60 11.07
C TRP A 204 9.20 -12.71 11.32
N ALA A 205 9.87 -13.22 10.29
CA ALA A 205 10.87 -14.30 10.39
C ALA A 205 12.29 -13.78 10.58
N PHE A 206 12.50 -12.93 11.57
CA PHE A 206 13.80 -12.26 11.77
C PHE A 206 14.96 -13.24 11.92
N ASP A 207 14.82 -14.28 12.77
CA ASP A 207 15.91 -15.23 13.03
C ASP A 207 16.24 -16.08 11.80
N ALA A 208 15.23 -16.48 11.02
CA ALA A 208 15.42 -17.18 9.75
C ALA A 208 16.11 -16.28 8.70
N ALA A 209 15.69 -15.02 8.60
CA ALA A 209 16.31 -14.03 7.72
C ALA A 209 17.79 -13.80 8.07
N VAL A 210 18.12 -13.70 9.36
CA VAL A 210 19.51 -13.62 9.84
C VAL A 210 20.28 -14.89 9.43
N ALA A 211 19.74 -16.08 9.72
CA ALA A 211 20.41 -17.35 9.43
C ALA A 211 20.71 -17.53 7.93
N ASP A 212 19.73 -17.23 7.07
CA ASP A 212 19.88 -17.33 5.62
C ASP A 212 20.86 -16.29 5.06
N ALA A 213 20.80 -15.05 5.54
CA ALA A 213 21.73 -14.00 5.13
C ALA A 213 23.17 -14.32 5.55
N VAL A 214 23.38 -14.81 6.77
CA VAL A 214 24.69 -15.29 7.23
C VAL A 214 25.18 -16.43 6.32
N ALA A 215 24.33 -17.42 6.04
CA ALA A 215 24.68 -18.53 5.14
C ALA A 215 25.06 -18.07 3.73
N ALA A 216 24.33 -17.08 3.18
CA ALA A 216 24.60 -16.48 1.88
C ALA A 216 25.90 -15.65 1.84
N LEU A 217 26.23 -14.97 2.95
CA LEU A 217 27.41 -14.10 3.06
C LEU A 217 28.71 -14.85 3.39
N ARG A 218 28.65 -15.99 4.11
CA ARG A 218 29.84 -16.80 4.48
C ARG A 218 30.82 -17.02 3.30
N PRO A 219 30.38 -17.43 2.09
CA PRO A 219 31.30 -17.59 0.96
C PRO A 219 32.00 -16.30 0.52
N LEU A 220 31.36 -15.15 0.66
CA LEU A 220 31.97 -13.86 0.33
C LEU A 220 33.05 -13.48 1.35
N TYR A 221 32.78 -13.69 2.64
CA TYR A 221 33.76 -13.45 3.71
C TYR A 221 34.97 -14.37 3.63
N ARG A 222 34.80 -15.62 3.17
CA ARG A 222 35.94 -16.52 2.87
C ARG A 222 36.84 -15.96 1.79
N VAL A 223 36.26 -15.52 0.67
CA VAL A 223 37.03 -14.90 -0.41
C VAL A 223 37.70 -13.62 0.06
N ALA A 224 36.98 -12.75 0.78
CA ALA A 224 37.53 -11.52 1.35
C ALA A 224 38.72 -11.80 2.30
N LYS A 225 38.64 -12.83 3.13
CA LYS A 225 39.73 -13.28 4.01
C LYS A 225 40.93 -13.80 3.22
N GLU A 226 40.70 -14.57 2.16
CA GLU A 226 41.76 -15.13 1.30
C GLU A 226 42.48 -14.05 0.48
N THR A 227 41.76 -13.07 -0.05
CA THR A 227 42.32 -12.01 -0.90
C THR A 227 42.75 -10.77 -0.12
N GLY A 228 42.35 -10.64 1.15
CA GLY A 228 42.56 -9.42 1.95
C GLY A 228 41.65 -8.26 1.53
N THR A 229 40.61 -8.50 0.73
CA THR A 229 39.67 -7.47 0.31
C THR A 229 38.73 -7.09 1.44
N PHE A 230 38.52 -5.79 1.68
CA PHE A 230 37.61 -5.32 2.71
C PHE A 230 36.15 -5.47 2.28
N LEU A 231 35.29 -6.04 3.12
CA LEU A 231 33.86 -6.19 2.85
C LEU A 231 33.03 -5.34 3.82
N ASN A 232 32.12 -4.54 3.28
CA ASN A 232 31.25 -3.64 4.04
C ASN A 232 29.77 -3.98 3.84
N LEU A 233 29.00 -4.04 4.92
CA LEU A 233 27.55 -4.20 4.88
C LEU A 233 26.85 -2.83 4.85
N ASP A 234 26.12 -2.57 3.77
CA ASP A 234 25.30 -1.37 3.58
C ASP A 234 23.90 -1.53 4.19
N MET A 235 23.32 -0.40 4.64
CA MET A 235 21.94 -0.30 5.15
C MET A 235 21.17 0.77 4.37
N GLU A 236 19.87 0.55 4.16
CA GLU A 236 18.99 1.52 3.51
C GLU A 236 17.77 1.89 4.36
N GLU A 237 16.95 0.91 4.72
CA GLU A 237 15.66 1.12 5.40
C GLU A 237 15.78 0.92 6.92
N PHE A 238 14.89 1.52 7.71
CA PHE A 238 14.89 1.33 9.17
C PHE A 238 14.81 -0.14 9.59
N LYS A 239 13.97 -0.93 8.90
CA LYS A 239 13.83 -2.39 9.12
C LYS A 239 15.14 -3.18 8.92
N ASP A 240 16.10 -2.63 8.18
CA ASP A 240 17.39 -3.29 7.94
C ASP A 240 18.37 -3.12 9.10
N LEU A 241 18.15 -2.15 10.00
CA LEU A 241 19.11 -1.79 11.07
C LEU A 241 19.44 -3.00 11.94
N ASP A 242 18.43 -3.57 12.61
CA ASP A 242 18.65 -4.66 13.56
C ASP A 242 19.03 -5.97 12.83
N LEU A 243 18.46 -6.21 11.64
CA LEU A 243 18.81 -7.36 10.81
C LEU A 243 20.29 -7.34 10.43
N THR A 244 20.79 -6.20 9.96
CA THR A 244 22.19 -6.06 9.52
C THR A 244 23.16 -6.13 10.70
N LEU A 245 22.80 -5.57 11.87
CA LEU A 245 23.57 -5.74 13.11
C LEU A 245 23.68 -7.22 13.50
N ALA A 246 22.55 -7.93 13.57
CA ALA A 246 22.52 -9.34 13.94
C ALA A 246 23.31 -10.23 12.97
N VAL A 247 23.18 -10.00 11.65
CA VAL A 247 23.94 -10.72 10.61
C VAL A 247 25.45 -10.46 10.77
N PHE A 248 25.85 -9.21 10.98
CA PHE A 248 27.25 -8.81 11.11
C PHE A 248 27.91 -9.41 12.36
N GLU A 249 27.27 -9.27 13.52
CA GLU A 249 27.75 -9.80 14.79
C GLU A 249 27.83 -11.33 14.79
N THR A 250 26.81 -12.00 14.22
CA THR A 250 26.79 -13.47 14.11
C THR A 250 27.95 -13.97 13.24
N LEU A 251 28.12 -13.38 12.06
CA LEU A 251 29.12 -13.82 11.10
C LEU A 251 30.55 -13.58 11.60
N LEU A 252 30.85 -12.40 12.14
CA LEU A 252 32.19 -12.08 12.65
C LEU A 252 32.49 -12.69 14.04
N GLY A 253 31.46 -13.18 14.73
CA GLY A 253 31.58 -13.98 15.94
C GLY A 253 31.99 -15.44 15.68
N GLU A 254 31.89 -15.92 14.43
CA GLU A 254 32.33 -17.28 14.08
C GLU A 254 33.86 -17.41 14.20
N PRO A 255 34.38 -18.55 14.72
CA PRO A 255 35.82 -18.78 14.82
C PRO A 255 36.57 -18.63 13.48
N GLU A 256 35.90 -18.93 12.36
CA GLU A 256 36.45 -18.78 11.02
C GLU A 256 36.80 -17.32 10.67
N PHE A 257 36.02 -16.35 11.15
CA PHE A 257 36.13 -14.93 10.81
C PHE A 257 36.59 -14.06 11.99
N HIS A 258 37.00 -14.66 13.11
CA HIS A 258 37.46 -13.96 14.31
C HIS A 258 38.61 -12.97 14.04
N GLY A 259 39.53 -13.33 13.14
CA GLY A 259 40.64 -12.47 12.71
C GLY A 259 40.37 -11.60 11.47
N VAL A 260 39.14 -11.49 10.99
CA VAL A 260 38.79 -10.72 9.78
C VAL A 260 38.30 -9.33 10.15
N GLU A 261 38.90 -8.29 9.57
CA GLU A 261 38.37 -6.92 9.66
C GLU A 261 37.30 -6.71 8.57
N ALA A 262 36.12 -6.21 8.94
CA ALA A 262 35.03 -5.92 8.02
C ALA A 262 34.23 -4.70 8.48
N GLY A 263 33.35 -4.20 7.61
CA GLY A 263 32.64 -2.94 7.81
C GLY A 263 31.12 -3.06 7.87
N ILE A 264 30.49 -2.10 8.54
CA ILE A 264 29.03 -1.93 8.62
C ILE A 264 28.67 -0.44 8.55
N VAL A 265 27.53 -0.11 7.96
CA VAL A 265 26.99 1.26 7.94
C VAL A 265 26.16 1.55 9.19
N LEU A 266 26.23 2.78 9.70
CA LEU A 266 25.21 3.35 10.60
C LEU A 266 24.69 4.68 10.05
N GLN A 267 23.38 4.88 10.12
CA GLN A 267 22.69 6.04 9.56
C GLN A 267 22.28 7.01 10.67
N ALA A 268 22.96 8.14 10.79
CA ALA A 268 22.76 9.11 11.88
C ALA A 268 21.41 9.86 11.86
N TYR A 269 20.67 9.77 10.75
CA TYR A 269 19.29 10.26 10.67
C TYR A 269 18.32 9.45 11.53
N LEU A 270 18.74 8.30 12.09
CA LEU A 270 17.97 7.52 13.06
C LEU A 270 18.39 7.97 14.47
N PRO A 271 17.45 8.22 15.38
CA PRO A 271 17.76 8.40 16.80
C PRO A 271 18.55 7.22 17.39
N ASP A 272 18.29 6.01 16.88
CA ASP A 272 18.92 4.75 17.28
C ASP A 272 20.42 4.64 16.97
N ALA A 273 20.96 5.53 16.12
CA ALA A 273 22.32 5.41 15.60
C ALA A 273 23.39 5.42 16.70
N LEU A 274 23.21 6.23 17.76
CA LEU A 274 24.15 6.29 18.86
C LEU A 274 24.09 5.02 19.73
N ALA A 275 22.89 4.51 20.00
CA ALA A 275 22.72 3.25 20.72
C ALA A 275 23.34 2.07 19.93
N ALA A 276 23.13 2.02 18.62
CA ALA A 276 23.72 1.02 17.73
C ALA A 276 25.26 1.11 17.70
N MET A 277 25.83 2.32 17.68
CA MET A 277 27.28 2.52 17.78
C MET A 277 27.82 2.01 19.12
N ILE A 278 27.16 2.30 20.23
CA ILE A 278 27.54 1.80 21.56
C ILE A 278 27.54 0.27 21.59
N ARG A 279 26.46 -0.38 21.10
CA ARG A 279 26.36 -1.84 21.00
C ARG A 279 27.52 -2.46 20.21
N LEU A 280 27.79 -1.94 19.00
CA LEU A 280 28.91 -2.41 18.18
C LEU A 280 30.26 -2.21 18.87
N GLN A 281 30.39 -1.12 19.63
CA GLN A 281 31.61 -0.80 20.35
C GLN A 281 31.89 -1.79 21.48
N GLU A 282 30.89 -2.10 22.30
CA GLU A 282 30.97 -3.06 23.40
C GLU A 282 31.23 -4.47 22.89
N TRP A 283 30.47 -4.90 21.88
CA TRP A 283 30.65 -6.20 21.23
C TRP A 283 32.05 -6.36 20.63
N THR A 284 32.54 -5.33 19.93
CA THR A 284 33.89 -5.38 19.32
C THR A 284 35.00 -5.30 20.36
N ALA A 285 34.80 -4.57 21.46
CA ALA A 285 35.76 -4.54 22.56
C ALA A 285 35.99 -5.94 23.14
N ALA A 286 34.92 -6.72 23.33
CA ALA A 286 35.02 -8.12 23.75
C ALA A 286 35.73 -8.99 22.68
N ARG A 287 35.38 -8.80 21.41
CA ARG A 287 36.02 -9.49 20.28
C ARG A 287 37.53 -9.25 20.25
N VAL A 288 37.98 -8.00 20.30
CA VAL A 288 39.40 -7.62 20.30
C VAL A 288 40.11 -8.13 21.55
N ALA A 289 39.49 -8.03 22.73
CA ALA A 289 40.05 -8.57 23.98
C ALA A 289 40.30 -10.08 23.91
N SER A 290 39.48 -10.81 23.15
CA SER A 290 39.67 -12.25 22.88
C SER A 290 40.64 -12.58 21.75
N GLY A 291 41.34 -11.58 21.19
CA GLY A 291 42.31 -11.73 20.11
C GLY A 291 41.76 -11.58 18.69
N GLY A 292 40.50 -11.12 18.55
CA GLY A 292 39.87 -10.89 17.26
C GLY A 292 40.30 -9.57 16.62
N ALA A 293 40.00 -9.40 15.33
CA ALA A 293 40.25 -8.15 14.62
C ALA A 293 39.32 -7.02 15.10
N PRO A 294 39.68 -5.74 14.89
CA PRO A 294 38.73 -4.64 14.98
C PRO A 294 37.67 -4.73 13.85
N ILE A 295 36.69 -3.83 13.88
CA ILE A 295 35.76 -3.60 12.76
C ILE A 295 35.85 -2.15 12.29
N LYS A 296 35.14 -1.83 11.21
CA LYS A 296 34.92 -0.45 10.78
C LYS A 296 33.43 -0.11 10.78
N VAL A 297 33.07 1.05 11.32
CA VAL A 297 31.72 1.60 11.15
C VAL A 297 31.78 2.80 10.23
N ARG A 298 31.05 2.73 9.11
CA ARG A 298 30.83 3.85 8.21
C ARG A 298 29.61 4.64 8.66
N VAL A 299 29.84 5.82 9.23
CA VAL A 299 28.77 6.71 9.68
C VAL A 299 28.34 7.58 8.49
N VAL A 300 27.10 7.40 8.06
CA VAL A 300 26.42 8.22 7.04
C VAL A 300 25.32 9.04 7.72
N LYS A 301 24.83 10.10 7.08
CA LYS A 301 23.61 10.77 7.54
C LYS A 301 22.39 9.89 7.30
N GLY A 302 22.18 9.46 6.06
CA GLY A 302 21.06 8.62 5.65
C GLY A 302 20.60 8.99 4.24
N ALA A 303 19.93 8.06 3.57
CA ALA A 303 19.64 8.16 2.13
C ALA A 303 18.17 7.85 1.76
N ASN A 304 17.38 7.33 2.71
CA ASN A 304 16.05 6.80 2.43
C ASN A 304 14.91 7.64 3.01
N LEU A 305 15.19 8.87 3.47
CA LEU A 305 14.20 9.73 4.15
C LEU A 305 12.86 9.86 3.41
N PRO A 306 12.81 10.05 2.08
CA PRO A 306 11.53 10.12 1.37
C PRO A 306 10.69 8.85 1.52
N MET A 307 11.30 7.66 1.49
CA MET A 307 10.59 6.40 1.66
C MET A 307 10.28 6.09 3.13
N GLU A 308 11.11 6.52 4.08
CA GLU A 308 10.79 6.44 5.52
C GLU A 308 9.56 7.29 5.88
N ARG A 309 9.36 8.43 5.19
CA ARG A 309 8.13 9.23 5.30
C ARG A 309 6.92 8.52 4.70
N VAL A 310 7.09 7.88 3.54
CA VAL A 310 6.03 7.05 2.94
C VAL A 310 5.61 5.92 3.87
N ASP A 311 6.59 5.20 4.44
CA ASP A 311 6.32 4.09 5.35
C ASP A 311 5.57 4.55 6.61
N ALA A 312 5.97 5.68 7.18
CA ALA A 312 5.30 6.31 8.31
C ALA A 312 3.87 6.77 7.97
N ASP A 313 3.68 7.46 6.84
CA ASP A 313 2.39 8.02 6.40
C ASP A 313 1.38 6.91 6.04
N VAL A 314 1.82 5.85 5.36
CA VAL A 314 0.95 4.74 4.95
C VAL A 314 0.51 3.90 6.16
N HIS A 315 1.41 3.55 7.07
CA HIS A 315 1.09 2.70 8.23
C HIS A 315 0.65 3.49 9.48
N ASP A 316 0.70 4.82 9.43
CA ASP A 316 0.48 5.71 10.57
C ASP A 316 1.43 5.42 11.76
N TRP A 317 2.67 5.06 11.43
CA TRP A 317 3.75 4.88 12.40
C TRP A 317 4.51 6.20 12.62
N PRO A 318 5.13 6.40 13.80
CA PRO A 318 6.07 7.49 13.98
C PRO A 318 7.18 7.44 12.93
N LEU A 319 7.59 8.61 12.42
CA LEU A 319 8.72 8.70 11.49
C LEU A 319 9.97 8.13 12.18
N ALA A 320 10.58 7.09 11.61
CA ALA A 320 11.75 6.43 12.20
C ALA A 320 12.97 7.37 12.30
N THR A 321 13.06 8.34 11.39
CA THR A 321 14.16 9.31 11.32
C THR A 321 13.90 10.57 12.14
N TRP A 322 14.95 11.37 12.37
CA TRP A 322 14.83 12.72 12.91
C TRP A 322 13.93 13.62 12.04
N PRO A 323 13.10 14.48 12.65
CA PRO A 323 12.15 15.31 11.91
C PRO A 323 12.82 16.45 11.12
N SER A 324 14.09 16.76 11.42
CA SER A 324 14.82 17.85 10.78
C SER A 324 16.24 17.45 10.40
N LYS A 325 16.77 18.13 9.38
CA LYS A 325 18.17 18.00 8.97
C LYS A 325 19.13 18.41 10.09
N GLN A 326 18.84 19.49 10.80
CA GLN A 326 19.68 19.97 11.91
C GLN A 326 19.81 18.90 13.01
N ALA A 327 18.72 18.22 13.36
CA ALA A 327 18.74 17.11 14.31
C ALA A 327 19.55 15.91 13.78
N THR A 328 19.44 15.59 12.49
CA THR A 328 20.31 14.59 11.84
C THR A 328 21.79 14.98 11.93
N ASP A 329 22.10 16.25 11.67
CA ASP A 329 23.48 16.77 11.70
C ASP A 329 24.05 16.81 13.13
N ALA A 330 23.20 17.03 14.14
CA ALA A 330 23.55 16.97 15.55
C ALA A 330 23.81 15.52 16.01
N SER A 331 22.91 14.59 15.63
CA SER A 331 23.07 13.15 15.85
C SER A 331 24.36 12.62 15.20
N TYR A 332 24.65 13.03 13.96
CA TYR A 332 25.90 12.68 13.26
C TYR A 332 27.13 13.07 14.07
N LYS A 333 27.16 14.29 14.62
CA LYS A 333 28.27 14.78 15.46
C LYS A 333 28.36 14.03 16.79
N ALA A 334 27.24 13.70 17.42
CA ALA A 334 27.22 12.92 18.67
C ALA A 334 27.78 11.50 18.47
N VAL A 335 27.41 10.83 17.37
CA VAL A 335 27.99 9.51 17.03
C VAL A 335 29.51 9.63 16.81
N LEU A 336 29.97 10.65 16.09
CA LEU A 336 31.40 10.87 15.85
C LEU A 336 32.17 11.22 17.13
N ASP A 337 31.59 12.07 17.99
CA ASP A 337 32.19 12.45 19.27
C ASP A 337 32.37 11.25 20.20
N TYR A 338 31.36 10.39 20.28
CA TYR A 338 31.46 9.13 21.02
C TYR A 338 32.51 8.21 20.40
N ALA A 339 32.48 8.01 19.08
CA ALA A 339 33.29 6.99 18.42
C ALA A 339 34.78 7.35 18.31
N LEU A 340 35.12 8.64 18.13
CA LEU A 340 36.49 9.11 17.97
C LEU A 340 37.16 9.36 19.34
N ARG A 341 37.18 8.34 20.20
CA ARG A 341 37.93 8.35 21.47
C ARG A 341 39.06 7.29 21.41
N PRO A 342 40.23 7.52 22.04
CA PRO A 342 41.35 6.58 21.98
C PRO A 342 40.99 5.15 22.40
N GLU A 343 40.20 5.01 23.45
CA GLU A 343 39.69 3.74 23.96
C GLU A 343 38.70 3.07 23.01
N HIS A 344 38.09 3.81 22.08
CA HIS A 344 37.12 3.30 21.14
C HIS A 344 37.72 2.95 19.78
N THR A 345 38.60 3.80 19.24
CA THR A 345 39.16 3.65 17.90
C THR A 345 40.08 2.44 17.75
N LYS A 346 40.57 1.88 18.86
CA LYS A 346 41.30 0.60 18.87
C LYS A 346 40.42 -0.62 18.55
N ASN A 347 39.11 -0.52 18.79
CA ASN A 347 38.16 -1.61 18.51
C ASN A 347 37.38 -1.31 17.22
N VAL A 348 36.96 -0.07 17.01
CA VAL A 348 36.14 0.33 15.85
C VAL A 348 36.77 1.51 15.13
N ARG A 349 37.18 1.29 13.89
CA ARG A 349 37.58 2.36 12.97
C ARG A 349 36.37 3.07 12.39
N ILE A 350 36.51 4.36 12.09
CA ILE A 350 35.38 5.20 11.68
C ILE A 350 35.55 5.67 10.24
N GLY A 351 34.61 5.29 9.39
CA GLY A 351 34.41 5.88 8.07
C GLY A 351 33.50 7.10 8.17
N VAL A 352 34.05 8.31 8.00
CA VAL A 352 33.27 9.55 7.99
C VAL A 352 32.79 9.79 6.56
N ALA A 353 31.55 9.36 6.28
CA ALA A 353 30.99 9.39 4.95
C ALA A 353 30.08 10.61 4.73
N GLY A 354 30.50 11.50 3.83
CA GLY A 354 29.71 12.67 3.46
C GLY A 354 30.49 13.75 2.72
N HIS A 355 29.76 14.74 2.21
CA HIS A 355 30.34 15.89 1.50
C HIS A 355 30.28 17.21 2.30
N ASN A 356 29.68 17.22 3.49
CA ASN A 356 29.67 18.42 4.32
C ASN A 356 31.07 18.70 4.88
N LEU A 357 31.73 19.71 4.32
CA LEU A 357 33.10 20.07 4.70
C LEU A 357 33.23 20.43 6.17
N PHE A 358 32.21 21.03 6.78
CA PHE A 358 32.24 21.36 8.22
C PHE A 358 32.26 20.11 9.10
N ASP A 359 31.44 19.10 8.75
CA ASP A 359 31.40 17.84 9.50
C ASP A 359 32.71 17.04 9.31
N VAL A 360 33.27 17.04 8.09
CA VAL A 360 34.57 16.40 7.79
C VAL A 360 35.71 17.09 8.52
N ALA A 361 35.75 18.42 8.52
CA ALA A 361 36.74 19.21 9.24
C ALA A 361 36.67 18.96 10.76
N LEU A 362 35.47 19.00 11.33
CA LEU A 362 35.25 18.74 12.74
C LEU A 362 35.71 17.33 13.12
N ALA A 363 35.32 16.30 12.35
CA ALA A 363 35.72 14.92 12.61
C ALA A 363 37.25 14.73 12.57
N TRP A 364 37.90 15.34 11.58
CA TRP A 364 39.37 15.30 11.47
C TRP A 364 40.05 15.99 12.65
N LEU A 365 39.59 17.17 13.06
CA LEU A 365 40.15 17.90 14.19
C LEU A 365 39.93 17.18 15.52
N ILE A 366 38.76 16.56 15.73
CA ILE A 366 38.50 15.69 16.88
C ILE A 366 39.53 14.55 16.90
N ALA A 367 39.74 13.89 15.76
CA ALA A 367 40.69 12.79 15.66
C ALA A 367 42.15 13.25 15.90
N GLU A 368 42.55 14.40 15.37
CA GLU A 368 43.88 14.98 15.57
C GLU A 368 44.13 15.33 17.05
N ARG A 369 43.18 16.04 17.68
CA ARG A 369 43.28 16.46 19.09
C ARG A 369 43.29 15.30 20.06
N ARG A 370 42.61 14.21 19.71
CA ARG A 370 42.57 12.98 20.52
C ARG A 370 43.66 11.98 20.14
N GLY A 371 44.49 12.27 19.14
CA GLY A 371 45.59 11.40 18.71
C GLY A 371 45.14 10.09 18.06
N VAL A 372 43.97 10.09 17.40
CA VAL A 372 43.33 8.89 16.81
C VAL A 372 43.18 8.98 15.29
N THR A 373 44.00 9.79 14.61
CA THR A 373 43.96 9.95 13.13
C THR A 373 44.20 8.65 12.36
N GLY A 374 44.85 7.63 12.96
CA GLY A 374 44.96 6.29 12.36
C GLY A 374 43.65 5.48 12.38
N GLY A 375 42.66 5.90 13.18
CA GLY A 375 41.37 5.22 13.34
C GLY A 375 40.25 5.78 12.47
N ILE A 376 40.51 6.81 11.65
CA ILE A 376 39.51 7.51 10.82
C ILE A 376 39.86 7.38 9.33
N GLU A 377 38.84 7.20 8.49
CA GLU A 377 38.94 7.24 7.03
C GLU A 377 37.82 8.14 6.48
N ILE A 378 38.17 9.11 5.62
CA ILE A 378 37.16 9.99 5.00
C ILE A 378 36.62 9.33 3.74
N GLU A 379 35.29 9.20 3.66
CA GLU A 379 34.61 8.58 2.51
C GLU A 379 33.74 9.59 1.75
N MET A 380 33.88 9.63 0.43
CA MET A 380 33.15 10.57 -0.43
C MET A 380 32.64 9.88 -1.71
N LEU A 381 31.67 10.46 -2.41
CA LEU A 381 31.12 9.89 -3.65
C LEU A 381 32.05 10.15 -4.83
N LEU A 382 32.28 9.15 -5.68
CA LEU A 382 33.03 9.33 -6.92
C LEU A 382 32.39 10.40 -7.82
N GLY A 383 33.21 11.33 -8.32
CA GLY A 383 32.80 12.31 -9.33
C GLY A 383 32.04 13.53 -8.80
N MET A 384 31.77 13.62 -7.49
CA MET A 384 31.12 14.77 -6.87
C MET A 384 32.12 15.66 -6.11
N ALA A 385 32.10 16.97 -6.39
CA ALA A 385 32.96 17.94 -5.71
C ALA A 385 34.47 17.57 -5.76
N THR A 386 34.97 17.20 -6.94
CA THR A 386 36.32 16.65 -7.14
C THR A 386 37.43 17.60 -6.68
N ALA A 387 37.24 18.91 -6.83
CA ALA A 387 38.17 19.93 -6.34
C ALA A 387 38.26 19.90 -4.80
N GLN A 388 37.13 19.81 -4.11
CA GLN A 388 37.05 19.69 -2.66
C GLN A 388 37.64 18.35 -2.17
N GLN A 389 37.40 17.26 -2.90
CA GLN A 389 38.01 15.95 -2.61
C GLN A 389 39.53 16.00 -2.63
N ALA A 390 40.12 16.68 -3.63
CA ALA A 390 41.56 16.80 -3.77
C ALA A 390 42.22 17.52 -2.58
N VAL A 391 41.63 18.64 -2.14
CA VAL A 391 42.17 19.43 -1.01
C VAL A 391 41.96 18.75 0.35
N VAL A 392 40.80 18.11 0.56
CA VAL A 392 40.55 17.30 1.75
C VAL A 392 41.58 16.17 1.82
N ARG A 393 41.78 15.44 0.72
CA ARG A 393 42.79 14.36 0.63
C ARG A 393 44.20 14.84 0.99
N ARG A 394 44.63 16.02 0.51
CA ARG A 394 45.96 16.56 0.89
C ARG A 394 46.09 16.77 2.40
N THR A 395 44.99 17.09 3.08
CA THR A 395 44.98 17.32 4.52
C THR A 395 44.93 16.00 5.30
N VAL A 396 44.07 15.07 4.88
CA VAL A 396 43.80 13.82 5.62
C VAL A 396 44.67 12.64 5.16
N GLY A 397 45.47 12.83 4.12
CA GLY A 397 46.38 11.83 3.52
C GLY A 397 45.71 10.89 2.52
N SER A 398 44.53 10.35 2.83
CA SER A 398 43.82 9.43 1.93
C SER A 398 42.30 9.57 2.00
N ILE A 399 41.63 9.24 0.90
CA ILE A 399 40.16 9.22 0.81
C ILE A 399 39.69 7.92 0.16
N LEU A 400 38.54 7.43 0.61
CA LEU A 400 37.84 6.29 0.01
C LEU A 400 36.67 6.79 -0.84
N LEU A 401 36.68 6.49 -2.14
CA LEU A 401 35.63 6.92 -3.06
C LEU A 401 34.61 5.80 -3.29
N TYR A 402 33.35 6.08 -2.94
CA TYR A 402 32.23 5.18 -3.27
C TYR A 402 32.03 5.16 -4.78
N THR A 403 32.22 3.98 -5.37
CA THR A 403 32.32 3.74 -6.80
C THR A 403 31.23 2.75 -7.23
N PRO A 404 30.07 3.23 -7.70
CA PRO A 404 29.01 2.35 -8.20
C PRO A 404 29.46 1.72 -9.52
N VAL A 405 29.39 0.39 -9.58
CA VAL A 405 29.63 -0.40 -10.79
C VAL A 405 28.35 -1.08 -11.23
N VAL A 406 28.11 -1.14 -12.54
CA VAL A 406 26.94 -1.81 -13.09
C VAL A 406 27.28 -2.56 -14.37
N HIS A 407 26.57 -3.65 -14.64
CA HIS A 407 26.66 -4.30 -15.93
C HIS A 407 26.00 -3.43 -17.02
N PRO A 408 26.56 -3.30 -18.25
CA PRO A 408 26.03 -2.41 -19.29
C PRO A 408 24.57 -2.69 -19.71
N GLN A 409 24.10 -3.91 -19.50
CA GLN A 409 22.71 -4.32 -19.79
C GLN A 409 21.71 -3.81 -18.75
N GLU A 410 22.17 -3.52 -17.53
CA GLU A 410 21.38 -3.04 -16.38
C GLU A 410 21.67 -1.54 -16.13
N PHE A 411 22.18 -0.84 -17.13
CA PHE A 411 22.63 0.54 -16.99
C PHE A 411 21.50 1.48 -16.54
N ASP A 412 20.26 1.22 -16.94
CA ASP A 412 19.07 1.95 -16.50
C ASP A 412 18.87 1.89 -14.98
N VAL A 413 19.23 0.77 -14.33
CA VAL A 413 19.18 0.63 -12.87
C VAL A 413 20.17 1.58 -12.18
N ALA A 414 21.38 1.72 -12.74
CA ALA A 414 22.37 2.64 -12.20
C ALA A 414 21.96 4.11 -12.34
N ILE A 415 21.18 4.44 -13.37
CA ILE A 415 20.65 5.79 -13.53
C ILE A 415 19.57 6.09 -12.49
N ALA A 416 18.70 5.13 -12.16
CA ALA A 416 17.74 5.28 -11.05
C ALA A 416 18.43 5.45 -9.69
N TYR A 417 19.55 4.76 -9.47
CA TYR A 417 20.43 5.00 -8.32
C TYR A 417 21.00 6.43 -8.32
N LEU A 418 21.55 6.90 -9.45
CA LEU A 418 22.09 8.26 -9.54
C LEU A 418 21.04 9.33 -9.29
N ILE A 419 19.80 9.15 -9.74
CA ILE A 419 18.72 10.13 -9.50
C ILE A 419 18.45 10.29 -8.02
N ARG A 420 18.27 9.19 -7.27
CA ARG A 420 18.05 9.29 -5.82
C ARG A 420 19.18 10.07 -5.14
N ARG A 421 20.42 9.87 -5.61
CA ARG A 421 21.60 10.63 -5.12
C ARG A 421 21.60 12.09 -5.55
N LEU A 422 21.04 12.41 -6.72
CA LEU A 422 20.86 13.79 -7.17
C LEU A 422 19.71 14.49 -6.45
N GLU A 423 18.59 13.80 -6.22
CA GLU A 423 17.45 14.27 -5.43
C GLU A 423 17.87 14.60 -4.00
N GLU A 424 18.62 13.67 -3.37
CA GLU A 424 19.26 13.93 -2.08
C GLU A 424 20.04 15.25 -2.13
N GLY A 425 20.88 15.45 -3.15
CA GLY A 425 21.74 16.63 -3.33
C GLY A 425 21.04 17.93 -3.76
N ALA A 426 19.83 17.87 -4.33
CA ALA A 426 19.11 19.00 -4.94
C ALA A 426 18.27 19.80 -3.95
N SER A 427 17.92 19.23 -2.79
CA SER A 427 17.20 19.99 -1.75
C SER A 427 18.01 21.23 -1.34
N SER A 428 17.34 22.38 -1.20
CA SER A 428 17.96 23.63 -0.71
C SER A 428 18.48 23.51 0.73
N GLU A 429 18.03 22.49 1.46
CA GLU A 429 18.58 22.11 2.76
C GLU A 429 19.83 21.22 2.63
N ASN A 430 20.12 20.62 1.47
CA ASN A 430 21.35 19.85 1.27
C ASN A 430 22.57 20.76 1.05
N PHE A 431 23.65 20.46 1.76
CA PHE A 431 24.96 21.10 1.60
C PHE A 431 25.48 21.05 0.15
N MET A 432 25.18 19.98 -0.58
CA MET A 432 25.57 19.81 -1.99
C MET A 432 24.99 20.88 -2.91
N SER A 433 23.86 21.49 -2.57
CA SER A 433 23.28 22.60 -3.33
C SER A 433 24.14 23.88 -3.27
N ALA A 434 24.93 24.05 -2.20
CA ALA A 434 25.76 25.23 -1.97
C ALA A 434 27.25 24.99 -2.22
N VAL A 435 27.74 23.75 -2.14
CA VAL A 435 29.17 23.42 -2.08
C VAL A 435 30.03 24.03 -3.19
N PHE A 436 29.46 24.18 -4.39
CA PHE A 436 30.14 24.73 -5.57
C PHE A 436 30.28 26.25 -5.57
N ASP A 437 29.54 26.94 -4.69
CA ASP A 437 29.44 28.41 -4.63
C ASP A 437 29.88 28.98 -3.27
N LEU A 438 30.19 28.12 -2.28
CA LEU A 438 30.59 28.55 -0.93
C LEU A 438 31.84 29.42 -0.91
N ASP A 439 32.73 29.26 -1.90
CA ASP A 439 33.96 30.04 -1.99
C ASP A 439 33.72 31.43 -2.60
N THR A 440 32.69 31.58 -3.44
CA THR A 440 32.39 32.81 -4.20
C THR A 440 31.24 33.61 -3.57
N HIS A 441 30.42 33.00 -2.71
CA HIS A 441 29.24 33.61 -2.10
C HIS A 441 29.29 33.55 -0.57
N GLU A 442 29.76 34.64 0.05
CA GLU A 442 29.91 34.73 1.51
C GLU A 442 28.59 34.52 2.28
N ALA A 443 27.45 34.89 1.70
CA ALA A 443 26.14 34.64 2.31
C ALA A 443 25.79 33.14 2.39
N LEU A 444 26.15 32.35 1.36
CA LEU A 444 25.96 30.89 1.39
C LEU A 444 26.90 30.24 2.40
N PHE A 445 28.15 30.72 2.48
CA PHE A 445 29.08 30.28 3.51
C PHE A 445 28.56 30.56 4.92
N ALA A 446 28.10 31.79 5.19
CA ALA A 446 27.54 32.16 6.49
C ALA A 446 26.35 31.28 6.86
N ARG A 447 25.46 30.98 5.91
CA ARG A 447 24.32 30.07 6.12
C ARG A 447 24.76 28.67 6.54
N GLU A 448 25.70 28.05 5.82
CA GLU A 448 26.17 26.69 6.15
C GLU A 448 27.00 26.67 7.45
N ARG A 449 27.78 27.73 7.73
CA ARG A 449 28.45 27.92 9.02
C ARG A 449 27.44 27.97 10.16
N ASP A 450 26.38 28.77 10.03
CA ASP A 450 25.39 28.95 11.08
C ASP A 450 24.60 27.65 11.31
N ARG A 451 24.28 26.90 10.26
CA ARG A 451 23.70 25.55 10.35
C ARG A 451 24.62 24.58 11.09
N PHE A 452 25.93 24.61 10.78
CA PHE A 452 26.93 23.80 11.47
C PHE A 452 26.98 24.12 12.97
N LEU A 453 27.08 25.40 13.34
CA LEU A 453 27.10 25.86 14.73
C LEU A 453 25.80 25.50 15.47
N ALA A 454 24.64 25.65 14.83
CA ALA A 454 23.35 25.28 15.41
C ALA A 454 23.27 23.77 15.67
N SER A 455 23.69 22.94 14.71
CA SER A 455 23.72 21.47 14.90
C SER A 455 24.74 21.01 15.95
N LEU A 456 25.82 21.78 16.18
CA LEU A 456 26.72 21.54 17.30
C LEU A 456 26.03 21.84 18.63
N ALA A 457 25.37 23.00 18.74
CA ALA A 457 24.62 23.40 19.94
C ALA A 457 23.52 22.39 20.32
N ASP A 458 22.90 21.76 19.32
CA ASP A 458 21.80 20.80 19.51
C ASP A 458 22.25 19.34 19.67
N MET A 459 23.56 19.09 19.86
CA MET A 459 24.04 17.73 20.12
C MET A 459 23.33 17.12 21.35
N PRO A 460 22.77 15.90 21.25
CA PRO A 460 22.08 15.28 22.37
C PRO A 460 23.05 15.04 23.54
N SER A 461 22.60 15.34 24.76
CA SER A 461 23.40 15.17 25.98
C SER A 461 23.47 13.73 26.52
N GLY A 462 22.73 12.80 25.89
CA GLY A 462 22.65 11.39 26.25
C GLY A 462 22.27 10.54 25.03
N VAL A 463 22.01 9.25 25.23
CA VAL A 463 21.57 8.35 24.15
C VAL A 463 20.10 8.62 23.81
N PRO A 464 19.78 9.07 22.59
CA PRO A 464 18.38 9.28 22.20
C PRO A 464 17.60 7.96 22.19
N ALA A 465 16.32 8.03 22.53
CA ALA A 465 15.40 6.91 22.35
C ALA A 465 14.98 6.77 20.88
N SER A 466 14.60 5.56 20.46
CA SER A 466 13.99 5.32 19.16
C SER A 466 12.70 6.14 19.00
N ASN A 467 12.36 6.52 17.77
CA ASN A 467 11.02 7.01 17.46
C ASN A 467 10.00 5.86 17.31
N ARG A 468 10.45 4.67 16.93
CA ARG A 468 9.60 3.48 16.75
C ARG A 468 9.48 2.74 18.08
N VAL A 469 8.46 3.10 18.86
CA VAL A 469 8.28 2.68 20.27
C VAL A 469 7.03 1.83 20.52
N GLN A 470 6.36 1.34 19.46
CA GLN A 470 5.20 0.47 19.63
C GLN A 470 5.63 -0.83 20.35
N ASP A 471 4.86 -1.21 21.36
CA ASP A 471 5.08 -2.43 22.13
C ASP A 471 3.76 -3.18 22.30
N ARG A 472 3.56 -4.23 21.50
CA ARG A 472 2.38 -5.11 21.56
C ARG A 472 2.40 -6.08 22.75
N THR A 473 3.48 -6.13 23.53
CA THR A 473 3.50 -6.90 24.80
C THR A 473 2.84 -6.14 25.94
N ALA A 474 2.69 -4.82 25.80
CA ALA A 474 2.01 -3.96 26.75
C ALA A 474 0.54 -3.73 26.34
N PRO A 475 -0.36 -3.44 27.31
CA PRO A 475 -1.74 -3.06 26.99
C PRO A 475 -1.81 -1.81 26.10
N ALA A 476 -2.61 -1.88 25.04
CA ALA A 476 -2.84 -0.73 24.15
C ALA A 476 -3.64 0.38 24.85
N ALA A 477 -3.37 1.63 24.47
CA ALA A 477 -4.20 2.75 24.89
C ALA A 477 -5.54 2.74 24.12
N PRO A 478 -6.67 3.07 24.77
CA PRO A 478 -7.95 3.19 24.09
C PRO A 478 -7.93 4.21 22.96
N ALA A 479 -8.68 3.93 21.89
CA ALA A 479 -8.81 4.87 20.79
C ALA A 479 -9.67 6.09 21.18
N PRO A 480 -9.45 7.27 20.56
CA PRO A 480 -10.31 8.44 20.74
C PRO A 480 -11.80 8.13 20.48
N ARG A 481 -12.69 8.79 21.25
CA ARG A 481 -14.16 8.64 21.16
C ARG A 481 -14.85 9.64 20.23
N GLU A 482 -14.07 10.58 19.70
CA GLU A 482 -14.52 11.60 18.77
C GLU A 482 -13.69 11.50 17.48
N GLY A 483 -14.39 11.32 16.37
CA GLY A 483 -13.77 11.18 15.06
C GLY A 483 -13.22 9.78 14.82
N PHE A 484 -12.65 9.59 13.64
CA PHE A 484 -12.11 8.31 13.21
C PHE A 484 -10.67 8.48 12.73
N ARG A 485 -9.82 7.53 13.14
CA ARG A 485 -8.45 7.35 12.68
C ARG A 485 -8.22 5.87 12.50
N ASN A 486 -7.59 5.48 11.39
CA ASN A 486 -7.24 4.07 11.16
C ASN A 486 -6.27 3.57 12.23
N THR A 487 -6.42 2.31 12.60
CA THR A 487 -5.61 1.59 13.58
C THR A 487 -4.28 1.23 12.93
N PRO A 488 -3.13 1.67 13.49
CA PRO A 488 -1.83 1.25 12.99
C PRO A 488 -1.62 -0.26 13.17
N ASP A 489 -1.12 -0.90 12.11
CA ASP A 489 -0.67 -2.29 12.15
C ASP A 489 0.52 -2.46 13.11
N SER A 490 0.82 -3.72 13.45
CA SER A 490 1.98 -4.06 14.27
C SER A 490 3.28 -3.88 13.48
N ASP A 491 4.25 -3.13 14.01
CA ASP A 491 5.53 -2.84 13.35
C ASP A 491 6.54 -3.99 13.59
N PRO A 492 6.88 -4.81 12.58
CA PRO A 492 7.79 -5.92 12.72
C PRO A 492 9.27 -5.50 12.83
N ALA A 493 9.59 -4.22 12.57
CA ALA A 493 10.95 -3.70 12.77
C ALA A 493 11.33 -3.65 14.27
N ILE A 494 10.34 -3.65 15.17
CA ILE A 494 10.54 -3.56 16.62
C ILE A 494 10.67 -4.95 17.24
N ALA A 495 11.71 -5.15 18.05
CA ALA A 495 12.01 -6.45 18.67
C ALA A 495 10.88 -6.97 19.58
N ALA A 496 10.27 -6.11 20.40
CA ALA A 496 9.16 -6.48 21.29
C ALA A 496 7.96 -7.05 20.52
N ASN A 497 7.62 -6.45 19.37
CA ASN A 497 6.55 -6.95 18.50
C ASN A 497 6.89 -8.30 17.87
N ARG A 498 8.15 -8.54 17.51
CA ARG A 498 8.60 -9.85 17.01
C ARG A 498 8.53 -10.93 18.09
N GLU A 499 8.89 -10.60 19.33
CA GLU A 499 8.76 -11.51 20.48
C GLU A 499 7.29 -11.85 20.77
N TRP A 500 6.43 -10.83 20.77
CA TRP A 500 4.98 -11.00 20.87
C TRP A 500 4.42 -11.93 19.79
N SER A 501 4.80 -11.72 18.52
CA SER A 501 4.39 -12.56 17.41
C SER A 501 4.88 -14.01 17.57
N ARG A 502 6.14 -14.21 17.99
CA ARG A 502 6.69 -15.55 18.23
C ARG A 502 5.92 -16.30 19.32
N ALA A 503 5.54 -15.60 20.39
CA ALA A 503 4.75 -16.18 21.46
C ALA A 503 3.35 -16.63 20.97
N ILE A 504 2.75 -15.92 20.01
CA ILE A 504 1.48 -16.30 19.37
C ILE A 504 1.68 -17.52 18.46
N VAL A 505 2.66 -17.46 17.56
CA VAL A 505 3.02 -18.53 16.62
C VAL A 505 3.23 -19.86 17.34
N ALA A 506 3.93 -19.84 18.48
CA ALA A 506 4.18 -21.03 19.30
C ALA A 506 2.93 -21.70 19.89
N ARG A 507 1.78 -21.01 19.93
CA ARG A 507 0.51 -21.54 20.46
C ARG A 507 -0.48 -21.96 19.36
N MET A 508 -0.30 -21.50 18.13
CA MET A 508 -1.25 -21.71 17.03
C MET A 508 -1.60 -23.19 16.79
N GLU A 509 -0.61 -24.07 16.65
CA GLU A 509 -0.84 -25.47 16.26
C GLU A 509 -1.75 -26.22 17.24
N GLY A 510 -1.69 -25.88 18.53
CA GLY A 510 -2.48 -26.50 19.60
C GLY A 510 -3.64 -25.65 20.12
N SER A 511 -3.98 -24.55 19.45
CA SER A 511 -4.98 -23.61 19.97
C SER A 511 -6.38 -24.20 19.98
N ASP A 512 -7.05 -24.10 21.13
CA ASP A 512 -8.45 -24.49 21.35
C ASP A 512 -9.40 -23.30 21.57
N LEU A 513 -8.91 -22.07 21.33
CA LEU A 513 -9.70 -20.85 21.45
C LEU A 513 -11.00 -20.95 20.65
N GLY A 514 -12.10 -20.39 21.19
CA GLY A 514 -13.43 -20.41 20.60
C GLY A 514 -14.17 -21.75 20.60
N ARG A 515 -13.50 -22.90 20.83
CA ARG A 515 -14.13 -24.23 20.73
C ARG A 515 -15.28 -24.42 21.71
N ALA A 516 -15.08 -24.06 22.98
CA ALA A 516 -16.09 -24.20 24.03
C ALA A 516 -17.31 -23.30 23.75
N THR A 517 -17.06 -22.08 23.28
CA THR A 517 -18.11 -21.11 22.93
C THR A 517 -18.92 -21.60 21.74
N ILE A 518 -18.30 -22.15 20.70
CA ILE A 518 -19.05 -22.77 19.60
C ILE A 518 -19.89 -23.95 20.09
N ALA A 519 -19.33 -24.85 20.90
CA ALA A 519 -20.09 -25.97 21.44
C ALA A 519 -21.34 -25.51 22.24
N ALA A 520 -21.22 -24.42 23.01
CA ALA A 520 -22.32 -23.85 23.77
C ALA A 520 -23.39 -23.14 22.92
N HIS A 521 -23.06 -22.76 21.69
CA HIS A 521 -23.93 -22.00 20.78
C HIS A 521 -24.32 -22.78 19.51
N THR A 522 -24.02 -24.08 19.46
CA THR A 522 -24.51 -24.97 18.41
C THR A 522 -25.96 -25.37 18.70
N VAL A 523 -26.86 -25.01 17.78
CA VAL A 523 -28.27 -25.35 17.80
C VAL A 523 -28.53 -26.57 16.93
N THR A 524 -29.23 -27.55 17.51
CA THR A 524 -29.51 -28.84 16.88
C THR A 524 -30.99 -29.09 16.60
N ASP A 525 -31.88 -28.19 17.01
CA ASP A 525 -33.32 -28.32 16.78
C ASP A 525 -34.00 -26.97 16.51
N GLU A 526 -35.16 -27.04 15.87
CA GLU A 526 -35.95 -25.89 15.42
C GLU A 526 -36.49 -25.04 16.59
N ALA A 527 -36.86 -25.66 17.72
CA ALA A 527 -37.44 -24.94 18.84
C ALA A 527 -36.40 -24.03 19.51
N ALA A 528 -35.18 -24.52 19.68
CA ALA A 528 -34.05 -23.73 20.17
C ALA A 528 -33.69 -22.59 19.21
N LEU A 529 -33.69 -22.84 17.88
CA LEU A 529 -33.43 -21.82 16.88
C LEU A 529 -34.46 -20.69 16.92
N ASN A 530 -35.76 -21.04 16.93
CA ASN A 530 -36.85 -20.07 16.98
C ASN A 530 -36.80 -19.23 18.27
N THR A 531 -36.50 -19.86 19.41
CA THR A 531 -36.33 -19.15 20.69
C THR A 531 -35.18 -18.15 20.62
N LEU A 532 -34.02 -18.56 20.10
CA LEU A 532 -32.85 -17.68 19.95
C LEU A 532 -33.15 -16.46 19.07
N ILE A 533 -33.84 -16.65 17.95
CA ILE A 533 -34.20 -15.57 17.03
C ILE A 533 -35.23 -14.63 17.68
N GLN A 534 -36.22 -15.19 18.38
CA GLN A 534 -37.24 -14.39 19.06
C GLN A 534 -36.64 -13.57 20.21
N ASP A 535 -35.72 -14.15 21.00
CA ASP A 535 -35.00 -13.43 22.05
C ASP A 535 -34.24 -12.21 21.48
N ALA A 536 -33.58 -12.39 20.32
CA ALA A 536 -32.90 -11.29 19.64
C ALA A 536 -33.89 -10.22 19.17
N ALA A 537 -35.04 -10.62 18.63
CA ALA A 537 -36.09 -9.71 18.21
C ALA A 537 -36.65 -8.90 19.40
N ASP A 538 -36.87 -9.54 20.54
CA ASP A 538 -37.39 -8.91 21.75
C ASP A 538 -36.38 -7.92 22.37
N ALA A 539 -35.07 -8.20 22.24
CA ALA A 539 -33.99 -7.33 22.70
C ALA A 539 -33.75 -6.09 21.83
N ALA A 540 -34.18 -6.11 20.56
CA ALA A 540 -33.89 -5.04 19.60
C ALA A 540 -34.43 -3.67 20.06
N ALA A 541 -35.59 -3.63 20.71
CA ALA A 541 -36.19 -2.38 21.19
C ALA A 541 -35.33 -1.69 22.27
N ALA A 542 -34.81 -2.48 23.23
CA ALA A 542 -33.93 -1.97 24.27
C ALA A 542 -32.61 -1.43 23.69
N TRP A 543 -32.02 -2.15 22.73
CA TRP A 543 -30.81 -1.72 22.03
C TRP A 543 -30.98 -0.37 21.33
N ARG A 544 -32.10 -0.20 20.61
CA ARG A 544 -32.41 1.06 19.92
C ARG A 544 -32.60 2.23 20.87
N SER A 545 -33.17 1.98 22.06
CA SER A 545 -33.45 3.02 23.05
C SER A 545 -32.21 3.74 23.58
N LEU A 546 -31.01 3.16 23.38
CA LEU A 546 -29.73 3.81 23.69
C LEU A 546 -29.44 5.04 22.80
N GLY A 547 -30.10 5.17 21.64
CA GLY A 547 -29.78 6.17 20.62
C GLY A 547 -28.41 5.96 19.98
N ALA A 548 -28.08 6.70 18.92
CA ALA A 548 -26.79 6.54 18.24
C ALA A 548 -25.60 6.78 19.17
N ALA A 549 -25.68 7.76 20.08
CA ALA A 549 -24.59 8.08 21.00
C ALA A 549 -24.28 6.92 21.95
N GLY A 550 -25.30 6.29 22.53
CA GLY A 550 -25.11 5.15 23.45
C GLY A 550 -24.58 3.91 22.73
N ARG A 551 -25.07 3.64 21.50
CA ARG A 551 -24.53 2.55 20.68
C ARG A 551 -23.08 2.82 20.25
N ALA A 552 -22.78 4.04 19.80
CA ALA A 552 -21.43 4.44 19.38
C ALA A 552 -20.40 4.24 20.49
N GLU A 553 -20.70 4.58 21.75
CA GLU A 553 -19.79 4.34 22.87
C GLU A 553 -19.48 2.85 23.06
N ILE A 554 -20.49 1.99 22.94
CA ILE A 554 -20.30 0.53 23.02
C ILE A 554 -19.45 0.03 21.84
N LEU A 555 -19.66 0.58 20.64
CA LEU A 555 -18.85 0.22 19.47
C LEU A 555 -17.40 0.71 19.57
N HIS A 556 -17.12 1.88 20.16
CA HIS A 556 -15.74 2.27 20.44
C HIS A 556 -15.09 1.32 21.47
N ARG A 557 -15.81 0.93 22.53
CA ARG A 557 -15.30 -0.11 23.46
C ARG A 557 -15.08 -1.46 22.77
N ALA A 558 -15.89 -1.80 21.77
CA ALA A 558 -15.68 -3.00 20.96
C ALA A 558 -14.37 -2.92 20.17
N GLY A 559 -14.03 -1.77 19.59
CA GLY A 559 -12.72 -1.56 18.97
C GLY A 559 -11.55 -1.75 19.96
N ASP A 560 -11.65 -1.18 21.17
CA ASP A 560 -10.62 -1.34 22.20
C ASP A 560 -10.49 -2.82 22.66
N ALA A 561 -11.61 -3.54 22.78
CA ALA A 561 -11.62 -4.95 23.16
C ALA A 561 -10.99 -5.83 22.05
N LEU A 562 -11.32 -5.56 20.78
CA LEU A 562 -10.69 -6.26 19.65
C LEU A 562 -9.17 -6.04 19.63
N GLU A 563 -8.70 -4.84 19.94
CA GLU A 563 -7.26 -4.53 20.08
C GLU A 563 -6.64 -5.29 21.27
N ALA A 564 -7.32 -5.33 22.43
CA ALA A 564 -6.86 -6.10 23.59
C ALA A 564 -6.76 -7.61 23.30
N HIS A 565 -7.64 -8.13 22.44
CA HIS A 565 -7.65 -9.53 21.99
C HIS A 565 -6.87 -9.77 20.69
N ARG A 566 -6.09 -8.80 20.18
CA ARG A 566 -5.34 -8.96 18.92
C ARG A 566 -4.52 -10.25 18.90
N ALA A 567 -3.84 -10.58 19.99
CA ALA A 567 -3.04 -11.81 20.09
C ALA A 567 -3.88 -13.09 19.97
N ASP A 568 -5.04 -13.14 20.64
CA ASP A 568 -5.97 -14.29 20.61
C ASP A 568 -6.58 -14.47 19.23
N LEU A 569 -6.94 -13.36 18.58
CA LEU A 569 -7.48 -13.33 17.22
C LEU A 569 -6.43 -13.83 16.21
N LEU A 570 -5.18 -13.39 16.30
CA LEU A 570 -4.08 -13.89 15.47
C LEU A 570 -3.84 -15.38 15.68
N GLU A 571 -3.85 -15.84 16.93
CA GLU A 571 -3.68 -17.24 17.28
C GLU A 571 -4.74 -18.14 16.63
N VAL A 572 -6.03 -17.81 16.84
CA VAL A 572 -7.13 -18.63 16.33
C VAL A 572 -7.21 -18.60 14.80
N MET A 573 -6.94 -17.46 14.16
CA MET A 573 -6.92 -17.35 12.70
C MET A 573 -5.81 -18.19 12.07
N GLY A 574 -4.63 -18.23 12.69
CA GLY A 574 -3.54 -19.12 12.29
C GLY A 574 -3.92 -20.59 12.47
N ALA A 575 -4.44 -20.95 13.64
CA ALA A 575 -4.81 -22.32 14.00
C ALA A 575 -5.94 -22.89 13.12
N GLU A 576 -6.97 -22.10 12.86
CA GLU A 576 -8.19 -22.54 12.19
C GLU A 576 -8.14 -22.33 10.67
N CYS A 577 -7.74 -21.13 10.24
CA CYS A 577 -7.84 -20.72 8.85
C CYS A 577 -6.50 -20.71 8.11
N GLY A 578 -5.40 -21.09 8.78
CA GLY A 578 -4.07 -21.15 8.16
C GLY A 578 -3.50 -19.78 7.80
N LYS A 579 -3.97 -18.68 8.42
CA LYS A 579 -3.48 -17.34 8.12
C LYS A 579 -2.13 -17.07 8.78
N VAL A 580 -1.15 -16.67 7.99
CA VAL A 580 0.13 -16.15 8.48
C VAL A 580 -0.05 -14.75 9.06
N ILE A 581 0.80 -14.36 10.02
CA ILE A 581 0.73 -13.06 10.73
C ILE A 581 0.70 -11.87 9.74
N GLU A 582 1.51 -11.93 8.66
CA GLU A 582 1.55 -10.90 7.59
C GLU A 582 0.17 -10.67 6.94
N GLN A 583 -0.77 -11.63 7.03
CA GLN A 583 -2.11 -11.53 6.47
C GLN A 583 -3.20 -11.34 7.52
N SER A 584 -2.98 -11.75 8.77
CA SER A 584 -3.97 -11.66 9.84
C SER A 584 -3.84 -10.40 10.71
N ASP A 585 -2.65 -9.80 10.86
CA ASP A 585 -2.48 -8.56 11.64
C ASP A 585 -3.23 -7.37 11.03
N PRO A 586 -3.14 -7.11 9.70
CA PRO A 586 -3.97 -6.07 9.08
C PRO A 586 -5.47 -6.37 9.15
N GLU A 587 -5.87 -7.64 9.25
CA GLU A 587 -7.29 -8.01 9.40
C GLU A 587 -7.83 -7.63 10.79
N VAL A 588 -7.03 -7.77 11.85
CA VAL A 588 -7.44 -7.30 13.18
C VAL A 588 -7.60 -5.78 13.17
N SER A 589 -6.67 -5.05 12.55
CA SER A 589 -6.78 -3.60 12.38
C SER A 589 -8.04 -3.20 11.60
N GLU A 590 -8.39 -3.94 10.53
CA GLU A 590 -9.63 -3.72 9.77
C GLU A 590 -10.89 -3.93 10.65
N ALA A 591 -10.90 -4.94 11.53
CA ALA A 591 -12.00 -5.19 12.47
C ALA A 591 -12.18 -4.04 13.49
N ILE A 592 -11.06 -3.55 14.05
CA ILE A 592 -11.05 -2.42 14.99
C ILE A 592 -11.51 -1.15 14.28
N ASP A 593 -11.04 -0.92 13.06
CA ASP A 593 -11.43 0.22 12.25
C ASP A 593 -12.93 0.22 11.96
N PHE A 594 -13.53 -0.92 11.63
CA PHE A 594 -14.99 -1.00 11.46
C PHE A 594 -15.74 -0.60 12.73
N ALA A 595 -15.25 -0.98 13.91
CA ALA A 595 -15.88 -0.64 15.17
C ALA A 595 -15.92 0.88 15.40
N HIS A 596 -14.78 1.54 15.27
CA HIS A 596 -14.67 2.99 15.45
C HIS A 596 -15.33 3.78 14.32
N TYR A 597 -15.16 3.35 13.07
CA TYR A 597 -15.76 4.02 11.92
C TYR A 597 -17.29 3.96 11.98
N TYR A 598 -17.88 2.79 12.25
CA TYR A 598 -19.33 2.68 12.33
C TYR A 598 -19.93 3.29 13.59
N ALA A 599 -19.16 3.45 14.67
CA ALA A 599 -19.59 4.27 15.81
C ALA A 599 -19.87 5.71 15.37
N GLU A 600 -18.99 6.31 14.58
CA GLU A 600 -19.20 7.66 14.04
C GLU A 600 -20.31 7.69 12.97
N GLN A 601 -20.35 6.70 12.08
CA GLN A 601 -21.41 6.62 11.07
C GLN A 601 -22.79 6.43 11.70
N ALA A 602 -22.91 5.77 12.86
CA ALA A 602 -24.18 5.66 13.58
C ALA A 602 -24.74 7.04 13.99
N ARG A 603 -23.86 7.93 14.44
CA ARG A 603 -24.22 9.32 14.81
C ARG A 603 -24.66 10.10 13.57
N ALA A 604 -23.91 9.98 12.47
CA ALA A 604 -24.26 10.63 11.22
C ALA A 604 -25.62 10.16 10.67
N LEU A 605 -25.92 8.86 10.77
CA LEU A 605 -27.14 8.24 10.27
C LEU A 605 -28.42 8.84 10.88
N GLU A 606 -28.43 9.16 12.17
CA GLU A 606 -29.60 9.75 12.85
C GLU A 606 -29.82 11.23 12.49
N THR A 607 -28.83 11.89 11.89
CA THR A 607 -28.83 13.32 11.58
C THR A 607 -29.07 13.66 10.11
N VAL A 608 -29.37 12.68 9.26
CA VAL A 608 -29.65 12.92 7.84
C VAL A 608 -30.88 13.83 7.68
N ASP A 609 -30.68 15.00 7.08
CA ASP A 609 -31.74 16.00 6.87
C ASP A 609 -32.79 15.53 5.86
N GLY A 610 -34.06 15.85 6.11
CA GLY A 610 -35.17 15.54 5.20
C GLY A 610 -35.69 14.10 5.26
N ALA A 611 -35.13 13.24 6.11
CA ALA A 611 -35.64 11.89 6.36
C ALA A 611 -35.37 11.43 7.80
N ARG A 612 -36.08 10.40 8.26
CA ARG A 612 -35.78 9.70 9.53
C ARG A 612 -35.46 8.24 9.25
N PHE A 613 -34.37 7.75 9.84
CA PHE A 613 -33.96 6.36 9.77
C PHE A 613 -34.71 5.50 10.80
N THR A 614 -35.22 4.35 10.36
CA THR A 614 -35.79 3.30 11.22
C THR A 614 -35.03 2.00 11.02
N PRO A 615 -34.31 1.47 12.03
CA PRO A 615 -33.52 0.26 11.90
C PRO A 615 -34.40 -0.98 11.70
N VAL A 616 -33.90 -2.00 11.00
CA VAL A 616 -34.57 -3.31 10.95
C VAL A 616 -34.47 -4.06 12.30
N GLY A 617 -35.44 -4.92 12.60
CA GLY A 617 -35.53 -5.78 13.80
C GLY A 617 -34.27 -6.59 14.06
N VAL A 618 -34.21 -7.74 13.39
CA VAL A 618 -33.10 -8.69 13.45
C VAL A 618 -32.37 -8.71 12.11
N THR A 619 -31.05 -8.55 12.18
CA THR A 619 -30.14 -8.80 11.06
C THR A 619 -29.41 -10.12 11.27
N VAL A 620 -29.45 -11.01 10.27
CA VAL A 620 -28.63 -12.21 10.24
C VAL A 620 -27.35 -11.94 9.46
N VAL A 621 -26.19 -12.30 10.02
CA VAL A 621 -24.87 -12.15 9.40
C VAL A 621 -24.31 -13.52 9.04
N THR A 622 -24.03 -13.75 7.75
CA THR A 622 -23.41 -14.98 7.22
C THR A 622 -22.08 -14.64 6.54
N PRO A 623 -20.99 -14.53 7.32
CA PRO A 623 -19.66 -14.13 6.85
C PRO A 623 -18.90 -15.30 6.21
N PRO A 624 -17.78 -15.05 5.51
CA PRO A 624 -16.96 -16.07 4.88
C PRO A 624 -15.87 -16.56 5.85
N TRP A 625 -15.06 -17.53 5.41
CA TRP A 625 -13.92 -18.05 6.18
C TRP A 625 -12.60 -17.35 5.86
N ASN A 626 -12.49 -16.66 4.73
CA ASN A 626 -11.22 -16.16 4.22
C ASN A 626 -10.80 -14.81 4.82
N PHE A 627 -11.71 -14.11 5.51
CA PHE A 627 -11.45 -13.02 6.44
C PHE A 627 -12.34 -13.28 7.66
N PRO A 628 -11.92 -14.22 8.52
CA PRO A 628 -12.77 -14.80 9.56
C PRO A 628 -12.99 -13.88 10.78
N VAL A 629 -12.35 -12.70 10.82
CA VAL A 629 -12.50 -11.70 11.89
C VAL A 629 -13.01 -10.37 11.33
N ALA A 630 -12.37 -9.78 10.32
CA ALA A 630 -12.74 -8.43 9.86
C ALA A 630 -14.13 -8.35 9.23
N ILE A 631 -14.44 -9.25 8.28
CA ILE A 631 -15.75 -9.28 7.61
C ILE A 631 -16.90 -9.60 8.58
N PRO A 632 -16.80 -10.62 9.46
CA PRO A 632 -17.84 -10.85 10.46
C PRO A 632 -17.98 -9.72 11.46
N ALA A 633 -16.87 -9.13 11.93
CA ALA A 633 -16.91 -7.96 12.80
C ALA A 633 -17.57 -6.79 12.09
N GLY A 634 -17.11 -6.40 10.90
CA GLY A 634 -17.65 -5.27 10.14
C GLY A 634 -19.15 -5.40 9.84
N SER A 635 -19.61 -6.58 9.44
CA SER A 635 -21.04 -6.82 9.17
C SER A 635 -21.89 -6.75 10.45
N THR A 636 -21.37 -7.30 11.55
CA THR A 636 -22.03 -7.29 12.87
C THR A 636 -22.09 -5.88 13.45
N LEU A 637 -20.95 -5.18 13.44
CA LEU A 637 -20.80 -3.82 13.96
C LEU A 637 -21.63 -2.83 13.14
N ALA A 638 -21.74 -2.99 11.82
CA ALA A 638 -22.64 -2.18 11.00
C ALA A 638 -24.11 -2.35 11.39
N ALA A 639 -24.56 -3.59 11.60
CA ALA A 639 -25.94 -3.87 12.02
C ALA A 639 -26.23 -3.33 13.43
N LEU A 640 -25.28 -3.51 14.37
CA LEU A 640 -25.37 -2.96 15.72
C LEU A 640 -25.39 -1.42 15.69
N ALA A 641 -24.52 -0.78 14.90
CA ALA A 641 -24.46 0.67 14.71
C ALA A 641 -25.81 1.23 14.24
N ALA A 642 -26.38 0.61 13.20
CA ALA A 642 -27.69 0.97 12.67
C ALA A 642 -28.81 0.79 13.70
N GLY A 643 -28.69 -0.17 14.64
CA GLY A 643 -29.64 -0.38 15.73
C GLY A 643 -30.46 -1.67 15.62
N SER A 644 -29.97 -2.67 14.89
CA SER A 644 -30.55 -4.01 14.87
C SER A 644 -30.00 -4.89 15.99
N ALA A 645 -30.80 -5.87 16.42
CA ALA A 645 -30.23 -7.07 17.04
C ALA A 645 -29.59 -7.94 15.94
N VAL A 646 -28.55 -8.69 16.29
CA VAL A 646 -27.74 -9.46 15.35
C VAL A 646 -27.71 -10.93 15.73
N VAL A 647 -27.99 -11.78 14.75
CA VAL A 647 -27.72 -13.22 14.82
C VAL A 647 -26.59 -13.53 13.83
N ILE A 648 -25.40 -13.82 14.34
CA ILE A 648 -24.25 -14.14 13.50
C ILE A 648 -24.07 -15.67 13.43
N LYS A 649 -23.97 -16.18 12.20
CA LYS A 649 -23.60 -17.57 11.91
C LYS A 649 -22.29 -17.62 11.14
N PRO A 650 -21.13 -17.64 11.82
CA PRO A 650 -19.82 -17.74 11.17
C PRO A 650 -19.75 -18.94 10.21
N ALA A 651 -18.90 -18.85 9.19
CA ALA A 651 -18.61 -20.00 8.33
C ALA A 651 -18.08 -21.17 9.17
N SER A 652 -18.50 -22.40 8.87
CA SER A 652 -18.06 -23.58 9.64
C SER A 652 -16.55 -23.83 9.59
N LEU A 653 -15.87 -23.33 8.55
CA LEU A 653 -14.40 -23.38 8.42
C LEU A 653 -13.67 -22.29 9.22
N ALA A 654 -14.40 -21.40 9.89
CA ALA A 654 -13.90 -20.23 10.61
C ALA A 654 -14.73 -19.94 11.88
N GLU A 655 -15.34 -20.98 12.44
CA GLU A 655 -16.33 -20.83 13.49
C GLU A 655 -15.70 -20.36 14.80
N ARG A 656 -14.50 -20.86 15.14
CA ARG A 656 -13.78 -20.47 16.35
C ARG A 656 -13.29 -19.04 16.28
N SER A 657 -12.78 -18.62 15.12
CA SER A 657 -12.37 -17.23 14.88
C SER A 657 -13.54 -16.27 15.07
N GLY A 658 -14.72 -16.61 14.53
CA GLY A 658 -15.94 -15.85 14.76
C GLY A 658 -16.39 -15.85 16.22
N ALA A 659 -16.21 -16.95 16.96
CA ALA A 659 -16.53 -17.02 18.38
C ALA A 659 -15.64 -16.13 19.25
N VAL A 660 -14.32 -16.17 19.05
CA VAL A 660 -13.35 -15.32 19.78
C VAL A 660 -13.64 -13.83 19.51
N MET A 661 -13.96 -13.48 18.27
CA MET A 661 -14.39 -12.12 17.94
C MET A 661 -15.66 -11.71 18.70
N VAL A 662 -16.68 -12.56 18.74
CA VAL A 662 -17.94 -12.28 19.46
C VAL A 662 -17.73 -12.21 20.98
N GLU A 663 -16.84 -13.03 21.54
CA GLU A 663 -16.43 -12.95 22.95
C GLU A 663 -15.90 -11.57 23.30
N ALA A 664 -14.99 -11.02 22.48
CA ALA A 664 -14.47 -9.66 22.65
C ALA A 664 -15.58 -8.60 22.56
N LEU A 665 -16.55 -8.75 21.64
CA LEU A 665 -17.70 -7.84 21.54
C LEU A 665 -18.61 -7.90 22.79
N TRP A 666 -18.84 -9.09 23.34
CA TRP A 666 -19.61 -9.24 24.59
C TRP A 666 -18.87 -8.63 25.78
N GLU A 667 -17.55 -8.80 25.86
CA GLU A 667 -16.71 -8.18 26.89
C GLU A 667 -16.75 -6.64 26.83
N ALA A 668 -16.77 -6.09 25.62
CA ALA A 668 -16.94 -4.65 25.38
C ALA A 668 -18.32 -4.10 25.82
N GLY A 669 -19.25 -4.97 26.19
CA GLY A 669 -20.58 -4.62 26.68
C GLY A 669 -21.66 -4.59 25.60
N VAL A 670 -21.44 -5.25 24.45
CA VAL A 670 -22.56 -5.60 23.56
C VAL A 670 -23.42 -6.65 24.28
N PRO A 671 -24.72 -6.38 24.54
CA PRO A 671 -25.54 -7.34 25.27
C PRO A 671 -25.69 -8.67 24.53
N ARG A 672 -25.61 -9.80 25.24
CA ARG A 672 -25.73 -11.16 24.66
C ARG A 672 -27.12 -11.42 24.07
N GLU A 673 -28.13 -10.77 24.61
CA GLU A 673 -29.49 -10.75 24.11
C GLU A 673 -29.60 -10.02 22.76
N VAL A 674 -28.72 -9.06 22.48
CA VAL A 674 -28.68 -8.29 21.22
C VAL A 674 -27.78 -8.95 20.19
N LEU A 675 -26.63 -9.51 20.60
CA LEU A 675 -25.70 -10.24 19.73
C LEU A 675 -25.72 -11.73 20.06
N LYS A 676 -26.38 -12.52 19.21
CA LYS A 676 -26.43 -13.98 19.32
C LYS A 676 -25.44 -14.62 18.35
N LEU A 677 -24.52 -15.41 18.87
CA LEU A 677 -23.74 -16.37 18.09
C LEU A 677 -24.56 -17.64 17.88
N VAL A 678 -24.57 -18.19 16.67
CA VAL A 678 -25.21 -19.48 16.38
C VAL A 678 -24.38 -20.29 15.40
N GLN A 679 -24.21 -21.58 15.71
CA GLN A 679 -23.93 -22.60 14.70
C GLN A 679 -25.13 -23.51 14.54
N VAL A 680 -25.32 -24.04 13.34
CA VAL A 680 -26.43 -24.98 13.05
C VAL A 680 -25.84 -26.29 12.55
N SER A 681 -26.32 -27.40 13.11
CA SER A 681 -25.81 -28.75 12.78
C SER A 681 -26.34 -29.30 11.46
N GLU A 682 -27.44 -28.74 10.94
CA GLU A 682 -28.16 -29.24 9.76
C GLU A 682 -28.51 -28.12 8.78
N ASN A 683 -28.52 -28.44 7.48
CA ASN A 683 -28.83 -27.47 6.42
C ASN A 683 -30.26 -26.93 6.52
N ASP A 684 -31.21 -27.74 6.97
CA ASP A 684 -32.61 -27.32 7.11
C ASP A 684 -32.77 -26.23 8.19
N LEU A 685 -32.02 -26.30 9.30
CA LEU A 685 -31.98 -25.23 10.31
C LEU A 685 -31.38 -23.94 9.74
N GLY A 686 -30.35 -24.04 8.89
CA GLY A 686 -29.80 -22.88 8.18
C GLY A 686 -30.84 -22.21 7.27
N ARG A 687 -31.65 -23.01 6.56
CA ARG A 687 -32.78 -22.49 5.75
C ARG A 687 -33.85 -21.86 6.64
N GLN A 688 -34.20 -22.48 7.77
CA GLN A 688 -35.18 -21.93 8.71
C GLN A 688 -34.70 -20.58 9.28
N LEU A 689 -33.42 -20.46 9.67
CA LEU A 689 -32.83 -19.20 10.13
C LEU A 689 -33.04 -18.07 9.11
N LEU A 690 -32.74 -18.32 7.83
CA LEU A 690 -32.85 -17.31 6.77
C LEU A 690 -34.29 -16.97 6.38
N THR A 691 -35.23 -17.89 6.58
CA THR A 691 -36.64 -17.73 6.21
C THR A 691 -37.53 -17.31 7.37
N HIS A 692 -36.98 -17.21 8.58
CA HIS A 692 -37.73 -16.86 9.79
C HIS A 692 -38.38 -15.47 9.66
N PRO A 693 -39.67 -15.29 10.03
CA PRO A 693 -40.38 -14.01 9.84
C PRO A 693 -39.77 -12.81 10.57
N ALA A 694 -39.12 -13.03 11.71
CA ALA A 694 -38.44 -11.96 12.46
C ALA A 694 -37.12 -11.49 11.80
N VAL A 695 -36.59 -12.24 10.83
CA VAL A 695 -35.38 -11.86 10.09
C VAL A 695 -35.78 -10.89 8.99
N GLU A 696 -35.44 -9.62 9.21
CA GLU A 696 -35.75 -8.50 8.33
C GLU A 696 -34.58 -8.14 7.41
N ARG A 697 -33.38 -8.66 7.70
CA ARG A 697 -32.18 -8.45 6.89
C ARG A 697 -31.22 -9.61 6.97
N VAL A 698 -30.60 -9.94 5.85
CA VAL A 698 -29.42 -10.81 5.78
C VAL A 698 -28.25 -10.03 5.18
N VAL A 699 -27.09 -10.14 5.81
CA VAL A 699 -25.80 -9.72 5.27
C VAL A 699 -24.98 -10.96 4.94
N LEU A 700 -24.69 -11.14 3.66
CA LEU A 700 -23.89 -12.26 3.15
C LEU A 700 -22.57 -11.73 2.58
N THR A 701 -21.47 -12.41 2.92
CA THR A 701 -20.25 -12.27 2.12
C THR A 701 -19.78 -13.65 1.69
N GLY A 702 -19.71 -13.88 0.37
CA GLY A 702 -19.45 -15.21 -0.16
C GLY A 702 -19.66 -15.34 -1.67
N ALA A 703 -20.10 -16.52 -2.11
CA ALA A 703 -20.33 -16.80 -3.52
C ALA A 703 -21.66 -16.19 -4.01
N TYR A 704 -21.72 -15.77 -5.28
CA TYR A 704 -22.95 -15.27 -5.88
C TYR A 704 -24.05 -16.34 -5.90
N GLU A 705 -23.65 -17.60 -6.11
CA GLU A 705 -24.52 -18.77 -6.09
C GLU A 705 -25.16 -18.98 -4.70
N THR A 706 -24.50 -18.56 -3.61
CA THR A 706 -25.09 -18.58 -2.26
C THR A 706 -26.19 -17.52 -2.12
N ALA A 707 -26.02 -16.34 -2.72
CA ALA A 707 -27.08 -15.33 -2.77
C ALA A 707 -28.30 -15.82 -3.55
N GLU A 708 -28.08 -16.52 -4.67
CA GLU A 708 -29.15 -17.18 -5.43
C GLU A 708 -29.86 -18.24 -4.59
N LEU A 709 -29.10 -19.07 -3.88
CA LEU A 709 -29.65 -20.09 -2.98
C LEU A 709 -30.54 -19.46 -1.90
N PHE A 710 -30.07 -18.40 -1.23
CA PHE A 710 -30.83 -17.74 -0.16
C PHE A 710 -32.15 -17.16 -0.69
N ARG A 711 -32.12 -16.52 -1.87
CA ARG A 711 -33.32 -16.01 -2.54
C ARG A 711 -34.25 -17.12 -3.05
N SER A 712 -33.73 -18.31 -3.35
CA SER A 712 -34.59 -19.45 -3.69
C SER A 712 -35.44 -19.93 -2.51
N PHE A 713 -34.98 -19.71 -1.27
CA PHE A 713 -35.72 -20.05 -0.06
C PHE A 713 -36.79 -19.03 0.26
N ARG A 714 -36.47 -17.74 0.07
CA ARG A 714 -37.37 -16.60 0.25
C ARG A 714 -37.10 -15.57 -0.86
N PRO A 715 -37.92 -15.52 -1.92
CA PRO A 715 -37.67 -14.65 -3.08
C PRO A 715 -37.51 -13.17 -2.72
N ASP A 716 -38.26 -12.69 -1.72
CA ASP A 716 -38.26 -11.31 -1.26
C ASP A 716 -37.25 -11.01 -0.14
N LEU A 717 -36.37 -11.96 0.22
CA LEU A 717 -35.40 -11.84 1.31
C LEU A 717 -34.58 -10.55 1.20
N PRO A 718 -34.68 -9.60 2.14
CA PRO A 718 -33.85 -8.40 2.10
C PRO A 718 -32.38 -8.78 2.31
N LEU A 719 -31.61 -8.79 1.23
CA LEU A 719 -30.24 -9.30 1.18
C LEU A 719 -29.29 -8.18 0.75
N LEU A 720 -28.30 -7.91 1.59
CA LEU A 720 -27.08 -7.20 1.20
C LEU A 720 -26.00 -8.26 1.04
N ALA A 721 -25.38 -8.36 -0.14
CA ALA A 721 -24.28 -9.28 -0.30
C ALA A 721 -23.08 -8.67 -1.01
N GLU A 722 -21.91 -8.88 -0.43
CA GLU A 722 -20.63 -8.71 -1.11
C GLU A 722 -20.21 -10.07 -1.65
N THR A 723 -20.13 -10.17 -2.97
CA THR A 723 -19.84 -11.43 -3.64
C THR A 723 -18.51 -11.34 -4.36
N SER A 724 -17.96 -12.50 -4.71
CA SER A 724 -16.56 -12.61 -5.08
C SER A 724 -16.15 -11.86 -6.37
N GLY A 725 -14.88 -11.97 -6.76
CA GLY A 725 -14.29 -11.21 -7.86
C GLY A 725 -13.42 -12.05 -8.78
N LYS A 726 -13.39 -11.69 -10.07
CA LYS A 726 -12.39 -12.18 -11.02
C LYS A 726 -11.54 -11.01 -11.48
N ASN A 727 -10.56 -10.67 -10.64
CA ASN A 727 -9.86 -9.38 -10.74
C ASN A 727 -8.65 -9.46 -11.65
N ALA A 728 -8.31 -8.32 -12.24
CA ALA A 728 -7.20 -8.20 -13.18
C ALA A 728 -6.35 -6.96 -12.93
N VAL A 729 -5.04 -7.10 -13.15
CA VAL A 729 -4.08 -5.99 -13.20
C VAL A 729 -3.65 -5.78 -14.66
N ILE A 730 -3.77 -4.56 -15.16
CA ILE A 730 -3.26 -4.17 -16.47
C ILE A 730 -1.86 -3.59 -16.29
N VAL A 731 -0.88 -4.05 -17.08
CA VAL A 731 0.49 -3.51 -17.07
C VAL A 731 0.82 -2.95 -18.45
N THR A 732 1.04 -1.64 -18.53
CA THR A 732 1.36 -0.96 -19.80
C THR A 732 2.87 -0.80 -20.01
N PRO A 733 3.32 -0.53 -21.25
CA PRO A 733 4.73 -0.24 -21.50
C PRO A 733 5.30 1.00 -20.79
N SER A 734 4.44 1.85 -20.19
CA SER A 734 4.87 3.02 -19.40
C SER A 734 5.09 2.70 -17.92
N ALA A 735 4.81 1.47 -17.48
CA ALA A 735 4.94 1.04 -16.09
C ALA A 735 6.39 0.96 -15.59
N ASP A 736 6.56 1.05 -14.27
CA ASP A 736 7.72 0.47 -13.60
C ASP A 736 7.54 -1.04 -13.50
N LEU A 737 8.26 -1.79 -14.33
CA LEU A 737 8.06 -3.24 -14.49
C LEU A 737 8.46 -4.05 -13.24
N ASP A 738 9.42 -3.57 -12.45
CA ASP A 738 9.84 -4.28 -11.23
C ASP A 738 8.77 -4.11 -10.13
N LEU A 739 8.25 -2.89 -9.96
CA LEU A 739 7.14 -2.62 -9.03
C LEU A 739 5.86 -3.36 -9.47
N ALA A 740 5.55 -3.36 -10.78
CA ALA A 740 4.42 -4.10 -11.32
C ALA A 740 4.54 -5.61 -11.05
N ALA A 741 5.72 -6.20 -11.25
CA ALA A 741 5.94 -7.63 -10.96
C ALA A 741 5.76 -7.96 -9.47
N LYS A 742 6.29 -7.11 -8.58
CA LYS A 742 6.11 -7.23 -7.13
C LYS A 742 4.63 -7.19 -6.74
N ASP A 743 3.91 -6.15 -7.19
CA ASP A 743 2.52 -5.92 -6.80
C ASP A 743 1.57 -6.96 -7.40
N VAL A 744 1.82 -7.43 -8.63
CA VAL A 744 1.09 -8.56 -9.23
C VAL A 744 1.32 -9.85 -8.43
N ALA A 745 2.55 -10.17 -8.05
CA ALA A 745 2.84 -11.37 -7.26
C ALA A 745 2.14 -11.33 -5.88
N MET A 746 2.25 -10.20 -5.16
CA MET A 746 1.61 -10.05 -3.86
C MET A 746 0.08 -10.08 -3.95
N SER A 747 -0.50 -9.43 -4.96
CA SER A 747 -1.95 -9.39 -5.16
C SER A 747 -2.53 -10.74 -5.58
N ALA A 748 -1.76 -11.57 -6.28
CA ALA A 748 -2.21 -12.88 -6.75
C ALA A 748 -2.11 -13.98 -5.67
N PHE A 749 -1.08 -13.93 -4.82
CA PHE A 749 -0.73 -15.08 -3.98
C PHE A 749 -0.78 -14.82 -2.46
N GLY A 750 -1.00 -13.57 -2.03
CA GLY A 750 -1.30 -13.28 -0.62
C GLY A 750 -2.49 -14.12 -0.13
N HIS A 751 -2.34 -14.76 1.04
CA HIS A 751 -3.30 -15.74 1.57
C HIS A 751 -3.66 -16.86 0.57
N ALA A 752 -2.66 -17.37 -0.16
CA ALA A 752 -2.80 -18.39 -1.20
C ALA A 752 -3.81 -18.03 -2.31
N GLY A 753 -4.00 -16.73 -2.59
CA GLY A 753 -4.98 -16.26 -3.57
C GLY A 753 -6.44 -16.43 -3.13
N GLN A 754 -6.70 -16.75 -1.86
CA GLN A 754 -8.03 -16.93 -1.27
C GLN A 754 -8.62 -15.58 -0.82
N LYS A 755 -8.55 -14.57 -1.68
CA LYS A 755 -9.17 -13.26 -1.45
C LYS A 755 -10.14 -12.96 -2.57
N CYS A 756 -11.31 -12.43 -2.25
CA CYS A 756 -12.23 -11.90 -3.24
C CYS A 756 -11.57 -10.84 -4.12
N SER A 757 -10.59 -10.10 -3.59
CA SER A 757 -9.79 -9.07 -4.27
C SER A 757 -8.53 -9.57 -4.98
N ALA A 758 -8.22 -10.88 -4.92
CA ALA A 758 -6.96 -11.41 -5.46
C ALA A 758 -6.85 -11.18 -6.97
N ALA A 759 -5.66 -10.80 -7.44
CA ALA A 759 -5.38 -10.64 -8.86
C ALA A 759 -5.28 -12.01 -9.54
N SER A 760 -6.38 -12.47 -10.13
CA SER A 760 -6.43 -13.75 -10.87
C SER A 760 -5.83 -13.64 -12.27
N LEU A 761 -5.74 -12.42 -12.80
CA LEU A 761 -5.29 -12.14 -14.16
C LEU A 761 -4.28 -10.98 -14.15
N VAL A 762 -3.31 -11.07 -15.04
CA VAL A 762 -2.50 -9.92 -15.46
C VAL A 762 -2.61 -9.76 -16.98
N VAL A 763 -2.98 -8.57 -17.44
CA VAL A 763 -3.11 -8.24 -18.86
C VAL A 763 -1.93 -7.37 -19.28
N LEU A 764 -1.04 -7.94 -20.08
CA LEU A 764 0.16 -7.25 -20.55
C LEU A 764 -0.11 -6.55 -21.88
N VAL A 765 0.10 -5.23 -21.90
CA VAL A 765 -0.20 -4.40 -23.08
C VAL A 765 1.04 -4.27 -23.97
N GLY A 766 0.87 -4.51 -25.26
CA GLY A 766 1.85 -4.20 -26.29
C GLY A 766 3.20 -4.89 -26.08
N SER A 767 4.26 -4.10 -25.87
CA SER A 767 5.63 -4.62 -25.75
C SER A 767 5.88 -5.39 -24.44
N VAL A 768 5.11 -5.14 -23.38
CA VAL A 768 5.26 -5.83 -22.08
C VAL A 768 5.04 -7.33 -22.22
N ALA A 769 4.15 -7.76 -23.12
CA ALA A 769 3.91 -9.18 -23.41
C ALA A 769 5.17 -9.95 -23.84
N ARG A 770 6.21 -9.26 -24.30
CA ARG A 770 7.50 -9.85 -24.70
C ARG A 770 8.67 -9.40 -23.81
N SER A 771 8.38 -8.65 -22.74
CA SER A 771 9.40 -8.16 -21.81
C SER A 771 9.95 -9.32 -20.99
N ARG A 772 11.25 -9.58 -21.14
CA ARG A 772 11.94 -10.54 -20.28
C ARG A 772 12.07 -10.03 -18.86
N ARG A 773 12.26 -8.73 -18.65
CA ARG A 773 12.38 -8.12 -17.33
C ARG A 773 11.14 -8.38 -16.48
N PHE A 774 9.97 -7.97 -16.97
CA PHE A 774 8.71 -8.19 -16.24
C PHE A 774 8.48 -9.68 -15.95
N ARG A 775 8.62 -10.53 -16.98
CA ARG A 775 8.37 -11.96 -16.85
C ARG A 775 9.33 -12.64 -15.88
N ASP A 776 10.63 -12.38 -16.00
CA ASP A 776 11.65 -13.03 -15.20
C ASP A 776 11.57 -12.54 -13.73
N GLN A 777 11.26 -11.26 -13.49
CA GLN A 777 11.00 -10.72 -12.15
C GLN A 777 9.76 -11.31 -11.50
N LEU A 778 8.65 -11.41 -12.24
CA LEU A 778 7.41 -12.02 -11.75
C LEU A 778 7.64 -13.49 -11.38
N VAL A 779 8.33 -14.25 -12.24
CA VAL A 779 8.64 -15.66 -11.97
C VAL A 779 9.57 -15.80 -10.76
N ASP A 780 10.61 -14.98 -10.65
CA ASP A 780 11.54 -15.05 -9.52
C ASP A 780 10.82 -14.73 -8.20
N ALA A 781 9.99 -13.68 -8.18
CA ALA A 781 9.18 -13.32 -7.02
C ALA A 781 8.28 -14.47 -6.58
N VAL A 782 7.52 -15.05 -7.51
CA VAL A 782 6.52 -16.09 -7.22
C VAL A 782 7.15 -17.41 -6.79
N THR A 783 8.25 -17.81 -7.44
CA THR A 783 8.96 -19.05 -7.09
C THR A 783 9.76 -18.95 -5.79
N SER A 784 9.92 -17.74 -5.26
CA SER A 784 10.61 -17.46 -3.99
C SER A 784 9.66 -17.32 -2.80
N LEU A 785 8.35 -17.40 -3.01
CA LEU A 785 7.37 -17.41 -1.92
C LEU A 785 7.49 -18.72 -1.13
N GLU A 786 7.79 -18.61 0.16
CA GLU A 786 7.77 -19.74 1.08
C GLU A 786 6.33 -20.11 1.43
N VAL A 787 5.99 -21.37 1.16
CA VAL A 787 4.66 -21.94 1.39
C VAL A 787 4.77 -22.90 2.57
N GLY A 788 3.97 -22.67 3.60
CA GLY A 788 4.01 -23.47 4.81
C GLY A 788 2.83 -23.19 5.73
N MET A 789 2.81 -23.86 6.88
CA MET A 789 1.81 -23.64 7.91
C MET A 789 2.11 -22.34 8.67
N PRO A 790 1.12 -21.67 9.28
CA PRO A 790 1.35 -20.39 9.93
C PRO A 790 2.23 -20.46 11.18
N TRP A 791 2.44 -21.66 11.75
CA TRP A 791 3.41 -21.87 12.83
C TRP A 791 4.85 -22.10 12.36
N ASP A 792 5.08 -22.18 11.04
CA ASP A 792 6.41 -21.99 10.46
C ASP A 792 6.59 -20.50 10.18
N GLU A 793 7.43 -19.84 11.00
CA GLU A 793 7.67 -18.40 10.93
C GLU A 793 8.07 -17.93 9.53
N ALA A 794 8.77 -18.75 8.74
CA ALA A 794 9.23 -18.37 7.40
C ALA A 794 8.10 -18.32 6.36
N SER A 795 6.92 -18.87 6.66
CA SER A 795 5.79 -18.95 5.75
C SER A 795 5.29 -17.57 5.35
N ARG A 796 5.22 -17.34 4.04
CA ARG A 796 4.57 -16.15 3.44
C ARG A 796 3.22 -16.46 2.82
N VAL A 797 3.03 -17.71 2.42
CA VAL A 797 1.79 -18.22 1.85
C VAL A 797 1.33 -19.40 2.70
N GLY A 798 0.21 -19.21 3.39
CA GLY A 798 -0.45 -20.26 4.17
C GLY A 798 -1.11 -21.34 3.30
N PRO A 799 -1.73 -22.37 3.92
CA PRO A 799 -2.47 -23.40 3.22
C PRO A 799 -3.76 -22.88 2.56
N LEU A 800 -4.28 -23.68 1.63
CA LEU A 800 -5.69 -23.65 1.28
C LEU A 800 -6.54 -24.03 2.50
N ILE A 801 -7.72 -23.44 2.65
CA ILE A 801 -8.61 -23.75 3.78
C ILE A 801 -9.00 -25.24 3.80
N GLU A 802 -9.24 -25.79 2.61
CA GLU A 802 -9.58 -27.17 2.33
C GLU A 802 -8.77 -27.69 1.13
N PRO A 803 -8.59 -29.02 1.00
CA PRO A 803 -7.89 -29.58 -0.14
C PRO A 803 -8.55 -29.18 -1.47
N ALA A 804 -7.72 -28.84 -2.46
CA ALA A 804 -8.22 -28.37 -3.75
C ALA A 804 -9.14 -29.41 -4.43
N GLN A 805 -10.35 -28.98 -4.80
CA GLN A 805 -11.36 -29.81 -5.48
C GLN A 805 -12.03 -29.04 -6.62
N GLY A 806 -12.76 -29.76 -7.49
CA GLY A 806 -13.58 -29.17 -8.55
C GLY A 806 -12.84 -28.15 -9.42
N LYS A 807 -13.39 -26.92 -9.50
CA LYS A 807 -12.83 -25.83 -10.31
C LYS A 807 -11.39 -25.49 -9.92
N LEU A 808 -11.08 -25.46 -8.61
CA LEU A 808 -9.74 -25.08 -8.14
C LEU A 808 -8.71 -26.15 -8.50
N LEU A 809 -9.02 -27.43 -8.26
CA LEU A 809 -8.13 -28.52 -8.66
C LEU A 809 -7.88 -28.52 -10.16
N GLN A 810 -8.92 -28.30 -10.97
CA GLN A 810 -8.78 -28.15 -12.41
C GLN A 810 -7.83 -27.00 -12.78
N ALA A 811 -7.96 -25.85 -12.12
CA ALA A 811 -7.07 -24.71 -12.34
C ALA A 811 -5.64 -24.92 -11.82
N LEU A 812 -5.39 -25.86 -10.92
CA LEU A 812 -4.04 -26.17 -10.44
C LEU A 812 -3.36 -27.26 -11.28
N THR A 813 -4.12 -28.07 -12.01
CA THR A 813 -3.60 -29.29 -12.65
C THR A 813 -3.79 -29.35 -14.17
N THR A 814 -4.67 -28.51 -14.73
CA THR A 814 -5.01 -28.56 -16.16
C THR A 814 -4.91 -27.19 -16.84
N LEU A 815 -4.59 -27.23 -18.13
CA LEU A 815 -4.45 -26.08 -19.02
C LEU A 815 -5.44 -26.21 -20.19
N GLU A 816 -5.99 -25.08 -20.64
CA GLU A 816 -6.78 -25.03 -21.87
C GLU A 816 -5.85 -25.01 -23.11
N SER A 817 -6.40 -25.27 -24.30
CA SER A 817 -5.63 -25.21 -25.55
C SER A 817 -4.93 -23.86 -25.74
N GLY A 818 -3.64 -23.90 -26.13
CA GLY A 818 -2.81 -22.71 -26.30
C GLY A 818 -2.20 -22.16 -25.00
N GLN A 819 -2.62 -22.65 -23.83
CA GLN A 819 -2.00 -22.27 -22.56
C GLN A 819 -0.76 -23.12 -22.25
N ARG A 820 0.17 -22.55 -21.48
CA ARG A 820 1.33 -23.25 -20.90
C ARG A 820 1.59 -22.80 -19.48
N TRP A 821 2.23 -23.66 -18.68
CA TRP A 821 2.77 -23.26 -17.39
C TRP A 821 4.06 -22.45 -17.59
N VAL A 822 4.08 -21.24 -17.05
CA VAL A 822 5.32 -20.50 -16.77
C VAL A 822 5.90 -20.97 -15.44
N VAL A 823 5.02 -21.14 -14.45
CA VAL A 823 5.30 -21.81 -13.18
C VAL A 823 4.17 -22.82 -12.96
N GLU A 824 4.51 -24.10 -12.88
CA GLU A 824 3.53 -25.17 -12.65
C GLU A 824 3.24 -25.30 -11.15
N PRO A 825 1.96 -25.24 -10.72
CA PRO A 825 1.58 -25.51 -9.34
C PRO A 825 2.03 -26.88 -8.89
N ARG A 826 2.40 -27.02 -7.61
CA ARG A 826 2.76 -28.31 -7.02
C ARG A 826 2.16 -28.46 -5.64
N LYS A 827 1.47 -29.58 -5.42
CA LYS A 827 1.05 -30.02 -4.08
C LYS A 827 2.30 -30.33 -3.24
N LEU A 828 2.35 -29.83 -2.01
CA LEU A 828 3.51 -29.93 -1.12
C LEU A 828 3.31 -30.87 0.06
N ASP A 829 2.06 -31.21 0.37
CA ASP A 829 1.67 -32.02 1.52
C ASP A 829 0.78 -33.20 1.11
N GLU A 830 0.65 -34.17 2.01
CA GLU A 830 -0.22 -35.33 1.82
C GLU A 830 -1.69 -34.91 1.82
N ASP A 831 -2.08 -34.06 2.79
CA ASP A 831 -3.43 -33.51 2.98
C ASP A 831 -3.92 -32.66 1.81
N GLY A 832 -3.00 -32.16 0.97
CA GLY A 832 -3.30 -31.43 -0.26
C GLY A 832 -3.78 -30.00 -0.06
N LYS A 833 -3.44 -29.39 1.09
CA LYS A 833 -3.74 -28.00 1.41
C LYS A 833 -2.59 -27.07 1.05
N LEU A 834 -1.34 -27.52 1.12
CA LEU A 834 -0.18 -26.72 0.74
C LEU A 834 0.11 -26.84 -0.76
N TRP A 835 0.06 -25.71 -1.47
CA TRP A 835 0.32 -25.64 -2.90
C TRP A 835 1.31 -24.54 -3.24
N ARG A 836 2.34 -24.89 -4.03
CA ARG A 836 3.16 -23.87 -4.71
C ARG A 836 2.29 -23.06 -5.67
N PRO A 837 2.41 -21.73 -5.66
CA PRO A 837 1.81 -20.86 -6.66
C PRO A 837 2.08 -21.29 -8.11
N GLY A 838 1.11 -21.07 -8.99
CA GLY A 838 1.28 -21.28 -10.42
C GLY A 838 0.98 -20.04 -11.26
N ILE A 839 1.62 -20.01 -12.43
CA ILE A 839 1.43 -18.97 -13.44
C ILE A 839 1.21 -19.67 -14.78
N ARG A 840 0.06 -19.44 -15.39
CA ARG A 840 -0.24 -19.87 -16.76
C ARG A 840 -0.15 -18.70 -17.72
N GLU A 841 0.31 -18.97 -18.94
CA GLU A 841 0.41 -18.00 -20.01
C GLU A 841 -0.42 -18.44 -21.21
N GLY A 842 -0.93 -17.48 -21.98
CA GLY A 842 -1.74 -17.74 -23.16
C GLY A 842 -3.24 -17.83 -22.87
N VAL A 843 -3.70 -17.30 -21.72
CA VAL A 843 -5.13 -17.20 -21.40
C VAL A 843 -5.79 -16.29 -22.43
N GLN A 844 -6.83 -16.78 -23.09
CA GLN A 844 -7.52 -16.06 -24.16
C GLN A 844 -8.79 -15.37 -23.65
N PRO A 845 -9.15 -14.20 -24.21
CA PRO A 845 -10.44 -13.58 -23.93
C PRO A 845 -11.58 -14.56 -24.19
N GLY A 846 -12.42 -14.75 -23.17
CA GLY A 846 -13.57 -15.66 -23.22
C GLY A 846 -13.29 -17.11 -22.84
N SER A 847 -12.03 -17.50 -22.58
CA SER A 847 -11.72 -18.85 -22.09
C SER A 847 -12.31 -19.11 -20.70
N ALA A 848 -12.35 -20.37 -20.28
CA ALA A 848 -12.84 -20.72 -18.95
C ALA A 848 -12.01 -20.03 -17.86
N PHE A 849 -10.68 -19.99 -18.01
CA PHE A 849 -9.83 -19.32 -17.03
C PHE A 849 -10.05 -17.80 -16.96
N HIS A 850 -10.41 -17.15 -18.07
CA HIS A 850 -10.77 -15.73 -18.08
C HIS A 850 -12.08 -15.45 -17.32
N ARG A 851 -13.06 -16.35 -17.43
CA ARG A 851 -14.43 -16.13 -16.95
C ARG A 851 -14.71 -16.69 -15.54
N THR A 852 -13.95 -17.69 -15.12
CA THR A 852 -14.20 -18.43 -13.86
C THR A 852 -13.25 -17.98 -12.77
N GLU A 853 -13.81 -17.64 -11.61
CA GLU A 853 -13.04 -17.44 -10.39
C GLU A 853 -12.70 -18.79 -9.73
N TYR A 854 -11.41 -19.01 -9.41
CA TYR A 854 -10.92 -20.26 -8.82
C TYR A 854 -10.58 -20.20 -7.33
N PHE A 855 -10.38 -18.99 -6.78
CA PHE A 855 -10.13 -18.78 -5.34
C PHE A 855 -8.94 -19.59 -4.78
N GLY A 856 -7.78 -19.48 -5.43
CA GLY A 856 -6.56 -20.17 -5.02
C GLY A 856 -5.32 -19.67 -5.77
N PRO A 857 -4.14 -20.28 -5.56
CA PRO A 857 -2.85 -19.67 -5.88
C PRO A 857 -2.47 -19.88 -7.35
N VAL A 858 -3.27 -19.32 -8.26
CA VAL A 858 -3.05 -19.43 -9.71
C VAL A 858 -3.30 -18.09 -10.43
N LEU A 859 -2.29 -17.61 -11.17
CA LEU A 859 -2.33 -16.39 -11.97
C LEU A 859 -2.38 -16.72 -13.48
N GLY A 860 -3.24 -16.04 -14.23
CA GLY A 860 -3.28 -16.11 -15.69
C GLY A 860 -2.70 -14.87 -16.37
N ILE A 861 -1.77 -15.07 -17.29
CA ILE A 861 -1.24 -14.02 -18.16
C ILE A 861 -2.05 -13.97 -19.45
N MET A 862 -2.63 -12.80 -19.70
CA MET A 862 -3.30 -12.41 -20.94
C MET A 862 -2.48 -11.31 -21.63
N THR A 863 -2.70 -11.13 -22.92
CA THR A 863 -2.03 -10.09 -23.72
C THR A 863 -3.05 -9.28 -24.49
N ALA A 864 -2.83 -7.97 -24.58
CA ALA A 864 -3.61 -7.05 -25.41
C ALA A 864 -2.65 -6.18 -26.24
N GLU A 865 -3.05 -5.77 -27.45
CA GLU A 865 -2.24 -4.88 -28.28
C GLU A 865 -2.27 -3.44 -27.76
N THR A 866 -3.40 -3.02 -27.19
CA THR A 866 -3.65 -1.65 -26.72
C THR A 866 -4.26 -1.62 -25.32
N LEU A 867 -4.19 -0.46 -24.67
CA LEU A 867 -4.85 -0.23 -23.38
C LEU A 867 -6.38 -0.35 -23.52
N ASP A 868 -6.94 0.09 -24.64
CA ASP A 868 -8.38 0.01 -24.91
C ASP A 868 -8.86 -1.45 -24.92
N GLU A 869 -8.17 -2.30 -25.68
CA GLU A 869 -8.45 -3.73 -25.71
C GLU A 869 -8.26 -4.38 -24.33
N ALA A 870 -7.24 -3.98 -23.57
CA ALA A 870 -7.05 -4.49 -22.22
C ALA A 870 -8.21 -4.12 -21.28
N ILE A 871 -8.74 -2.90 -21.38
CA ILE A 871 -9.92 -2.47 -20.62
C ILE A 871 -11.16 -3.27 -21.06
N GLU A 872 -11.34 -3.52 -22.35
CA GLU A 872 -12.44 -4.33 -22.87
C GLU A 872 -12.37 -5.78 -22.36
N ILE A 873 -11.18 -6.39 -22.35
CA ILE A 873 -10.95 -7.73 -21.80
C ILE A 873 -11.39 -7.77 -20.33
N VAL A 874 -10.91 -6.83 -19.51
CA VAL A 874 -11.22 -6.79 -18.07
C VAL A 874 -12.70 -6.50 -17.83
N ASN A 875 -13.29 -5.54 -18.54
CA ASN A 875 -14.70 -5.19 -18.39
C ASN A 875 -15.65 -6.30 -18.88
N ALA A 876 -15.19 -7.18 -19.77
CA ALA A 876 -16.01 -8.29 -20.22
C ALA A 876 -16.36 -9.23 -19.06
N ILE A 877 -15.52 -9.34 -18.03
CA ILE A 877 -15.73 -10.17 -16.85
C ILE A 877 -17.06 -9.81 -16.16
N GLU A 878 -17.83 -10.82 -15.73
CA GLU A 878 -19.16 -10.63 -15.12
C GLU A 878 -19.10 -10.06 -13.69
N TYR A 879 -17.89 -10.00 -13.12
CA TYR A 879 -17.56 -9.43 -11.82
C TYR A 879 -16.87 -8.08 -12.01
N GLY A 880 -16.96 -7.22 -11.00
CA GLY A 880 -16.37 -5.88 -11.02
C GLY A 880 -15.94 -5.45 -9.63
N LEU A 881 -15.17 -6.27 -8.92
CA LEU A 881 -14.74 -6.00 -7.55
C LEU A 881 -13.48 -5.12 -7.50
N THR A 882 -12.30 -5.69 -7.81
CA THR A 882 -11.05 -4.93 -7.88
C THR A 882 -10.45 -4.92 -9.28
N SER A 883 -9.74 -3.84 -9.64
CA SER A 883 -8.87 -3.81 -10.82
C SER A 883 -7.66 -2.92 -10.57
N GLY A 884 -6.51 -3.31 -11.13
CA GLY A 884 -5.26 -2.57 -11.01
C GLY A 884 -4.75 -2.05 -12.36
N LEU A 885 -4.03 -0.93 -12.33
CA LEU A 885 -3.24 -0.42 -13.45
C LEU A 885 -1.82 -0.10 -12.99
N HIS A 886 -0.83 -0.64 -13.68
CA HIS A 886 0.53 -0.12 -13.64
C HIS A 886 0.80 0.67 -14.93
N ALA A 887 0.99 1.98 -14.76
CA ALA A 887 1.31 2.95 -15.81
C ALA A 887 1.86 4.23 -15.16
N LEU A 888 2.89 4.84 -15.74
CA LEU A 888 3.41 6.14 -15.29
C LEU A 888 2.93 7.30 -16.18
N ASP A 889 2.31 6.99 -17.32
CA ASP A 889 1.69 7.95 -18.23
C ASP A 889 0.30 8.38 -17.70
N SER A 890 0.11 9.69 -17.46
CA SER A 890 -1.14 10.20 -16.91
C SER A 890 -2.32 10.03 -17.86
N SER A 891 -2.10 10.09 -19.18
CA SER A 891 -3.18 9.90 -20.15
C SER A 891 -3.68 8.46 -20.18
N GLU A 892 -2.80 7.48 -19.94
CA GLU A 892 -3.18 6.08 -19.75
C GLU A 892 -3.99 5.89 -18.46
N ILE A 893 -3.58 6.54 -17.37
CA ILE A 893 -4.31 6.52 -16.10
C ILE A 893 -5.71 7.13 -16.27
N ASP A 894 -5.82 8.29 -16.91
CA ASP A 894 -7.11 8.97 -17.15
C ASP A 894 -8.04 8.14 -18.05
N ALA A 895 -7.49 7.56 -19.13
CA ALA A 895 -8.23 6.72 -20.06
C ALA A 895 -8.71 5.41 -19.42
N TRP A 896 -7.97 4.88 -18.44
CA TRP A 896 -8.38 3.72 -17.68
C TRP A 896 -9.43 4.08 -16.61
N LEU A 897 -9.17 5.10 -15.80
CA LEU A 897 -10.09 5.56 -14.74
C LEU A 897 -11.47 5.96 -15.29
N SER A 898 -11.57 6.43 -16.52
CA SER A 898 -12.83 6.83 -17.15
C SER A 898 -13.67 5.66 -17.69
N ARG A 899 -13.09 4.47 -17.88
CA ARG A 899 -13.75 3.35 -18.57
C ARG A 899 -13.73 2.03 -17.82
N ILE A 900 -12.85 1.84 -16.85
CA ILE A 900 -12.77 0.58 -16.10
C ILE A 900 -14.02 0.39 -15.22
N GLU A 901 -14.58 -0.81 -15.23
CA GLU A 901 -15.80 -1.17 -14.51
C GLU A 901 -15.52 -2.06 -13.30
N ALA A 902 -14.95 -1.48 -12.25
CA ALA A 902 -14.77 -2.12 -10.96
C ALA A 902 -15.10 -1.15 -9.81
N GLY A 903 -15.51 -1.69 -8.66
CA GLY A 903 -15.83 -0.89 -7.48
C GLY A 903 -14.61 -0.35 -6.75
N ASN A 904 -13.50 -1.08 -6.72
CA ASN A 904 -12.23 -0.64 -6.14
C ASN A 904 -11.14 -0.66 -7.22
N VAL A 905 -10.51 0.47 -7.48
CA VAL A 905 -9.51 0.62 -8.55
C VAL A 905 -8.20 1.15 -7.98
N TYR A 906 -7.09 0.51 -8.38
CA TYR A 906 -5.76 0.75 -7.82
C TYR A 906 -4.76 1.12 -8.92
N VAL A 907 -3.94 2.14 -8.69
CA VAL A 907 -2.93 2.60 -9.65
C VAL A 907 -1.54 2.58 -9.03
N ASN A 908 -0.61 1.86 -9.67
CA ASN A 908 0.78 1.70 -9.27
C ASN A 908 0.98 1.16 -7.83
N ARG A 909 0.10 0.23 -7.43
CA ARG A 909 0.15 -0.51 -6.16
C ARG A 909 -0.60 -1.84 -6.28
N GLY A 910 -0.48 -2.69 -5.27
CA GLY A 910 -1.28 -3.92 -5.15
C GLY A 910 -2.79 -3.67 -5.07
N THR A 911 -3.60 -4.69 -5.41
CA THR A 911 -5.07 -4.60 -5.51
C THR A 911 -5.82 -5.22 -4.32
N THR A 912 -5.12 -5.47 -3.22
CA THR A 912 -5.65 -6.12 -2.00
C THR A 912 -5.25 -5.32 -0.75
N GLY A 913 -5.90 -5.57 0.38
CA GLY A 913 -5.63 -4.82 1.62
C GLY A 913 -6.29 -3.45 1.61
N ALA A 914 -7.58 -3.42 1.23
CA ALA A 914 -8.37 -2.20 1.35
C ALA A 914 -8.50 -1.83 2.83
N ILE A 915 -8.30 -0.57 3.16
CA ILE A 915 -8.37 -0.05 4.52
C ILE A 915 -9.68 0.74 4.66
N VAL A 916 -10.39 0.52 5.77
CA VAL A 916 -11.65 1.20 6.11
C VAL A 916 -11.50 2.71 5.95
N GLN A 917 -12.55 3.38 5.46
CA GLN A 917 -12.57 4.78 5.03
C GLN A 917 -11.64 5.09 3.84
N ARG A 918 -10.39 4.63 3.83
CA ARG A 918 -9.42 4.95 2.77
C ARG A 918 -9.87 4.40 1.42
N GLN A 919 -10.17 3.10 1.35
CA GLN A 919 -10.68 2.46 0.14
C GLN A 919 -11.95 1.67 0.48
N PRO A 920 -13.10 2.33 0.72
CA PRO A 920 -14.35 1.64 1.02
C PRO A 920 -14.57 0.49 0.04
N PHE A 921 -14.85 -0.70 0.58
CA PHE A 921 -14.71 -1.93 -0.18
C PHE A 921 -16.08 -2.45 -0.64
N GLY A 922 -16.17 -2.76 -1.93
CA GLY A 922 -17.36 -3.37 -2.50
C GLY A 922 -17.39 -3.27 -4.01
N GLY A 923 -18.07 -4.21 -4.67
CA GLY A 923 -17.97 -4.41 -6.11
C GLY A 923 -19.15 -3.88 -6.94
N TRP A 924 -19.01 -4.01 -8.25
CA TRP A 924 -20.08 -3.82 -9.24
C TRP A 924 -20.44 -5.17 -9.89
N LYS A 925 -21.49 -5.18 -10.71
CA LYS A 925 -21.94 -6.39 -11.44
C LYS A 925 -22.25 -7.54 -10.47
N LYS A 926 -21.83 -8.78 -10.75
CA LYS A 926 -22.05 -9.94 -9.86
C LYS A 926 -21.23 -9.91 -8.57
N SER A 927 -20.43 -8.86 -8.32
CA SER A 927 -19.69 -8.71 -7.06
C SER A 927 -20.48 -8.01 -5.95
N ALA A 928 -21.71 -7.56 -6.23
CA ALA A 928 -22.59 -6.98 -5.21
C ALA A 928 -24.06 -7.36 -5.45
N VAL A 929 -24.81 -7.53 -4.37
CA VAL A 929 -26.27 -7.77 -4.35
C VAL A 929 -26.92 -6.76 -3.41
N GLY A 930 -28.03 -6.17 -3.85
CA GLY A 930 -28.78 -5.18 -3.07
C GLY A 930 -28.35 -3.74 -3.34
N ALA A 931 -28.16 -2.95 -2.27
CA ALA A 931 -27.90 -1.51 -2.38
C ALA A 931 -26.56 -1.18 -3.07
N GLY A 932 -25.55 -2.05 -2.94
CA GLY A 932 -24.23 -1.86 -3.56
C GLY A 932 -23.46 -0.66 -2.99
N THR A 933 -23.74 -0.25 -1.75
CA THR A 933 -22.92 0.66 -0.94
C THR A 933 -21.76 -0.10 -0.33
N LYS A 934 -20.60 0.54 -0.19
CA LYS A 934 -19.35 -0.13 0.19
C LYS A 934 -19.19 -0.27 1.70
N ALA A 935 -18.73 -1.43 2.15
CA ALA A 935 -18.30 -1.63 3.52
C ALA A 935 -17.16 -0.66 3.86
N GLY A 936 -17.21 -0.08 5.06
CA GLY A 936 -16.25 0.94 5.51
C GLY A 936 -16.40 2.27 4.78
N GLY A 937 -17.52 2.48 4.08
CA GLY A 937 -17.87 3.71 3.38
C GLY A 937 -19.03 4.46 4.05
N PRO A 938 -19.26 5.72 3.64
CA PRO A 938 -20.17 6.62 4.33
C PRO A 938 -21.63 6.17 4.27
N HIS A 939 -22.02 5.45 3.22
CA HIS A 939 -23.42 5.05 2.98
C HIS A 939 -23.75 3.61 3.37
N TYR A 940 -22.81 2.83 3.92
CA TYR A 940 -23.05 1.41 4.20
C TYR A 940 -24.26 1.18 5.13
N LEU A 941 -24.38 2.00 6.18
CA LEU A 941 -25.46 1.88 7.17
C LEU A 941 -26.85 2.22 6.62
N PHE A 942 -26.95 2.95 5.51
CA PHE A 942 -28.23 3.36 4.92
C PHE A 942 -29.07 2.17 4.49
N GLY A 943 -28.39 1.07 4.15
CA GLY A 943 -29.03 -0.19 3.83
C GLY A 943 -29.75 -0.78 5.04
N PHE A 944 -29.26 -0.66 6.28
CA PHE A 944 -29.66 -1.47 7.45
C PHE A 944 -31.00 -1.07 8.10
N GLY A 945 -31.85 -0.35 7.38
CA GLY A 945 -33.13 0.11 7.86
C GLY A 945 -34.01 0.60 6.72
N SER A 946 -35.03 1.37 7.10
CA SER A 946 -35.91 2.09 6.19
C SER A 946 -35.85 3.59 6.50
N TRP A 947 -36.19 4.39 5.49
CA TRP A 947 -36.23 5.83 5.59
C TRP A 947 -37.68 6.30 5.45
N THR A 948 -38.06 7.27 6.26
CA THR A 948 -39.38 7.93 6.20
C THR A 948 -39.20 9.43 5.99
N ASP A 949 -40.16 10.06 5.33
CA ASP A 949 -40.06 11.48 4.97
C ASP A 949 -40.06 12.39 6.22
N ALA A 950 -39.25 13.44 6.18
CA ALA A 950 -39.20 14.44 7.23
C ALA A 950 -39.06 15.87 6.66
N ALA A 951 -39.25 16.86 7.53
CA ALA A 951 -38.97 18.24 7.17
C ALA A 951 -37.47 18.39 6.87
N SER A 952 -37.15 19.10 5.79
CA SER A 952 -35.77 19.44 5.43
C SER A 952 -35.48 20.87 5.88
N SER A 953 -34.29 21.09 6.42
CA SER A 953 -33.77 22.40 6.80
C SER A 953 -32.98 23.09 5.67
N VAL A 954 -32.75 22.39 4.56
CA VAL A 954 -32.02 22.92 3.40
C VAL A 954 -32.74 24.16 2.84
N PRO A 955 -32.05 25.31 2.68
CA PRO A 955 -32.63 26.50 2.10
C PRO A 955 -33.15 26.26 0.68
N ARG A 956 -34.20 27.00 0.29
CA ARG A 956 -34.75 26.92 -1.06
C ARG A 956 -33.70 27.35 -2.08
N SER A 957 -33.43 26.47 -3.04
CA SER A 957 -32.62 26.76 -4.21
C SER A 957 -33.49 26.62 -5.46
N ALA A 958 -33.30 27.51 -6.42
CA ALA A 958 -33.94 27.45 -7.72
C ALA A 958 -32.89 27.15 -8.78
N ASP A 959 -32.99 25.99 -9.41
CA ASP A 959 -32.19 25.62 -10.58
C ASP A 959 -33.07 25.37 -11.80
N ALA A 960 -32.43 25.10 -12.95
CA ALA A 960 -33.11 24.92 -14.23
C ALA A 960 -34.08 23.72 -14.24
N LEU A 961 -33.85 22.72 -13.38
CA LEU A 961 -34.71 21.54 -13.26
C LEU A 961 -35.96 21.82 -12.41
N ALA A 962 -35.83 22.71 -11.41
CA ALA A 962 -36.86 22.92 -10.41
C ALA A 962 -38.16 23.54 -10.95
N ALA A 963 -38.08 24.63 -11.72
CA ALA A 963 -39.29 25.33 -12.17
C ALA A 963 -40.19 24.47 -13.09
N PRO A 964 -39.65 23.77 -14.11
CA PRO A 964 -40.46 22.84 -14.92
C PRO A 964 -41.04 21.67 -14.11
N ALA A 965 -40.28 21.11 -13.16
CA ALA A 965 -40.75 20.02 -12.31
C ALA A 965 -41.93 20.46 -11.42
N LEU A 966 -41.86 21.67 -10.85
CA LEU A 966 -42.94 22.22 -10.03
C LEU A 966 -44.21 22.54 -10.83
N ALA A 967 -44.05 22.93 -12.09
CA ALA A 967 -45.19 23.16 -12.99
C ALA A 967 -45.91 21.86 -13.36
N ALA A 968 -45.22 20.71 -13.33
CA ALA A 968 -45.76 19.41 -13.69
C ALA A 968 -46.71 18.81 -12.65
N VAL A 969 -46.71 19.34 -11.41
CA VAL A 969 -47.46 18.79 -10.27
C VAL A 969 -48.54 19.74 -9.73
N PRO A 970 -49.57 19.22 -9.04
CA PRO A 970 -50.61 20.04 -8.39
C PRO A 970 -50.03 21.04 -7.39
N SER A 971 -50.68 22.21 -7.24
CA SER A 971 -50.20 23.30 -6.38
C SER A 971 -49.95 22.89 -4.93
N GLN A 972 -50.78 21.99 -4.39
CA GLN A 972 -50.67 21.49 -3.01
C GLN A 972 -49.42 20.63 -2.76
N GLU A 973 -48.81 20.05 -3.80
CA GLU A 973 -47.62 19.20 -3.68
C GLU A 973 -46.31 19.97 -3.98
N ARG A 974 -46.41 21.19 -4.52
CA ARG A 974 -45.25 21.98 -4.98
C ARG A 974 -44.30 22.34 -3.86
N GLU A 975 -44.82 22.66 -2.68
CA GLU A 975 -43.96 23.04 -1.55
C GLU A 975 -43.08 21.88 -1.09
N TRP A 976 -43.67 20.68 -0.99
CA TRP A 976 -42.98 19.43 -0.69
C TRP A 976 -41.91 19.14 -1.75
N LEU A 977 -42.30 19.17 -3.03
CA LEU A 977 -41.40 18.88 -4.15
C LEU A 977 -40.24 19.87 -4.24
N ALA A 978 -40.48 21.17 -4.09
CA ALA A 978 -39.42 22.17 -4.14
C ALA A 978 -38.41 22.00 -3.00
N SER A 979 -38.81 21.39 -1.88
CA SER A 979 -37.92 21.14 -0.75
C SER A 979 -37.01 19.96 -1.05
N ALA A 980 -37.59 18.88 -1.59
CA ALA A 980 -36.83 17.73 -2.08
C ALA A 980 -35.83 18.12 -3.16
N LEU A 981 -36.25 18.93 -4.15
CA LEU A 981 -35.37 19.38 -5.24
C LEU A 981 -34.20 20.26 -4.74
N SER A 982 -34.42 21.04 -3.68
CA SER A 982 -33.36 21.83 -3.04
C SER A 982 -32.37 20.93 -2.28
N SER A 983 -32.88 19.92 -1.55
CA SER A 983 -32.05 18.92 -0.89
C SER A 983 -31.24 18.08 -1.88
N ASP A 984 -31.83 17.68 -3.01
CA ASP A 984 -31.13 17.00 -4.11
C ASP A 984 -29.98 17.85 -4.66
N ALA A 985 -30.21 19.16 -4.86
CA ALA A 985 -29.19 20.08 -5.34
C ALA A 985 -28.03 20.24 -4.34
N ALA A 986 -28.34 20.32 -3.05
CA ALA A 986 -27.34 20.39 -1.98
C ALA A 986 -26.51 19.10 -1.90
N ALA A 987 -27.16 17.94 -1.77
CA ALA A 987 -26.47 16.65 -1.70
C ALA A 987 -25.61 16.36 -2.94
N TRP A 988 -26.07 16.79 -4.13
CA TRP A 988 -25.28 16.71 -5.35
C TRP A 988 -24.02 17.58 -5.30
N ALA A 989 -24.15 18.84 -4.89
CA ALA A 989 -23.03 19.78 -4.83
C ALA A 989 -22.02 19.41 -3.73
N GLU A 990 -22.49 18.89 -2.61
CA GLU A 990 -21.68 18.62 -1.43
C GLU A 990 -21.01 17.24 -1.46
N GLU A 991 -21.59 16.24 -2.11
CA GLU A 991 -21.10 14.86 -2.05
C GLU A 991 -21.01 14.22 -3.44
N PHE A 992 -22.15 14.02 -4.11
CA PHE A 992 -22.23 13.05 -5.20
C PHE A 992 -21.62 13.49 -6.53
N SER A 993 -21.44 14.79 -6.74
CA SER A 993 -20.74 15.33 -7.92
C SER A 993 -19.22 15.40 -7.77
N LEU A 994 -18.71 15.11 -6.57
CA LEU A 994 -17.30 15.27 -6.24
C LEU A 994 -16.52 13.96 -6.35
N ALA A 995 -15.22 14.10 -6.56
CA ALA A 995 -14.23 13.06 -6.33
C ALA A 995 -13.38 13.51 -5.13
N ARG A 996 -13.66 12.96 -3.94
CA ARG A 996 -13.09 13.42 -2.67
C ARG A 996 -11.96 12.51 -2.21
N ASP A 997 -10.77 13.06 -2.01
CA ASP A 997 -9.69 12.41 -1.25
C ASP A 997 -10.12 12.33 0.23
N VAL A 998 -10.48 11.14 0.70
CA VAL A 998 -11.13 10.94 2.01
C VAL A 998 -10.15 10.85 3.18
N THR A 999 -8.85 10.72 2.90
CA THR A 999 -7.80 10.61 3.92
C THR A 999 -6.77 11.73 3.86
N GLY A 1000 -6.48 12.25 2.66
CA GLY A 1000 -5.51 13.34 2.51
C GLY A 1000 -4.06 12.97 2.80
N LEU A 1001 -3.69 11.68 2.67
CA LEU A 1001 -2.31 11.22 2.86
C LEU A 1001 -1.39 11.85 1.79
N GLU A 1002 -0.13 12.10 2.15
CA GLU A 1002 0.83 12.67 1.19
C GLU A 1002 1.27 11.61 0.16
N SER A 1003 1.41 10.36 0.63
CA SER A 1003 2.00 9.24 -0.10
C SER A 1003 0.99 8.47 -0.94
N GLU A 1004 -0.30 8.62 -0.67
CA GLU A 1004 -1.38 7.89 -1.32
C GLU A 1004 -2.63 8.74 -1.46
N GLN A 1005 -3.18 8.83 -2.67
CA GLN A 1005 -4.46 9.49 -2.91
C GLN A 1005 -5.59 8.46 -2.84
N ASN A 1006 -6.54 8.70 -1.96
CA ASN A 1006 -7.65 7.78 -1.68
C ASN A 1006 -8.97 8.47 -1.95
N VAL A 1007 -9.44 8.34 -3.19
CA VAL A 1007 -10.56 9.12 -3.71
C VAL A 1007 -11.83 8.29 -3.75
N LEU A 1008 -12.88 8.75 -3.06
CA LEU A 1008 -14.24 8.26 -3.23
C LEU A 1008 -14.98 9.11 -4.28
N ARG A 1009 -15.61 8.45 -5.24
CA ARG A 1009 -16.43 9.09 -6.28
C ARG A 1009 -17.65 8.22 -6.64
N TYR A 1010 -18.58 8.79 -7.41
CA TYR A 1010 -19.83 8.13 -7.74
C TYR A 1010 -20.04 8.04 -9.25
N ALA A 1011 -20.60 6.91 -9.70
CA ALA A 1011 -20.99 6.68 -11.09
C ALA A 1011 -22.51 6.52 -11.22
N ALA A 1012 -23.10 7.11 -12.25
CA ALA A 1012 -24.51 6.94 -12.55
C ALA A 1012 -24.82 5.49 -12.98
N VAL A 1013 -25.99 4.99 -12.61
CA VAL A 1013 -26.50 3.65 -12.95
C VAL A 1013 -27.87 3.78 -13.60
N PRO A 1014 -28.18 3.02 -14.67
CA PRO A 1014 -29.52 2.99 -15.23
C PRO A 1014 -30.55 2.45 -14.24
N VAL A 1015 -31.71 3.12 -14.13
CA VAL A 1015 -32.79 2.76 -13.19
C VAL A 1015 -34.13 2.69 -13.90
N THR A 1016 -34.89 1.63 -13.64
CA THR A 1016 -36.31 1.57 -13.98
C THR A 1016 -37.13 2.10 -12.80
N VAL A 1017 -37.87 3.19 -12.98
CA VAL A 1017 -38.78 3.74 -11.99
C VAL A 1017 -40.17 3.19 -12.25
N ARG A 1018 -40.76 2.48 -11.28
CA ARG A 1018 -42.11 1.91 -11.37
C ARG A 1018 -43.07 2.70 -10.49
N LEU A 1019 -44.06 3.35 -11.10
CA LEU A 1019 -45.16 4.03 -10.42
C LEU A 1019 -46.39 3.11 -10.34
N GLU A 1020 -46.84 2.82 -9.11
CA GLU A 1020 -48.11 2.13 -8.86
C GLU A 1020 -49.05 3.01 -8.03
N ASP A 1021 -48.89 3.04 -6.71
CA ASP A 1021 -49.73 3.80 -5.78
C ASP A 1021 -48.91 4.90 -5.07
N ALA A 1022 -48.48 5.91 -5.83
CA ALA A 1022 -47.76 7.07 -5.30
C ALA A 1022 -48.17 8.37 -6.01
N SER A 1023 -47.87 9.52 -5.40
CA SER A 1023 -48.24 10.82 -5.93
C SER A 1023 -47.46 11.22 -7.19
N ALA A 1024 -48.01 12.16 -7.95
CA ALA A 1024 -47.31 12.75 -9.09
C ALA A 1024 -46.01 13.44 -8.65
N ALA A 1025 -46.00 14.14 -7.51
CA ALA A 1025 -44.78 14.72 -6.96
C ALA A 1025 -43.73 13.68 -6.56
N ALA A 1026 -44.13 12.52 -6.04
CA ALA A 1026 -43.20 11.44 -5.73
C ALA A 1026 -42.49 10.93 -7.00
N LEU A 1027 -43.24 10.69 -8.09
CA LEU A 1027 -42.65 10.32 -9.38
C LEU A 1027 -41.71 11.42 -9.90
N VAL A 1028 -42.19 12.67 -9.96
CA VAL A 1028 -41.40 13.80 -10.48
C VAL A 1028 -40.12 14.00 -9.67
N ARG A 1029 -40.19 13.91 -8.34
CA ARG A 1029 -39.02 13.99 -7.45
C ARG A 1029 -38.00 12.90 -7.73
N VAL A 1030 -38.42 11.64 -7.80
CA VAL A 1030 -37.53 10.50 -8.03
C VAL A 1030 -36.86 10.60 -9.40
N VAL A 1031 -37.62 10.97 -10.43
CA VAL A 1031 -37.06 11.18 -11.76
C VAL A 1031 -36.11 12.38 -11.78
N ALA A 1032 -36.44 13.48 -11.09
CA ALA A 1032 -35.58 14.65 -11.01
C ALA A 1032 -34.22 14.34 -10.36
N ALA A 1033 -34.19 13.53 -9.29
CA ALA A 1033 -32.94 13.06 -8.71
C ALA A 1033 -32.10 12.25 -9.70
N GLY A 1034 -32.71 11.31 -10.43
CA GLY A 1034 -32.00 10.57 -11.47
C GLY A 1034 -31.50 11.44 -12.62
N VAL A 1035 -32.29 12.44 -13.04
CA VAL A 1035 -31.90 13.39 -14.11
C VAL A 1035 -30.71 14.25 -13.66
N ARG A 1036 -30.72 14.74 -12.42
CA ARG A 1036 -29.62 15.51 -11.82
C ARG A 1036 -28.32 14.69 -11.82
N VAL A 1037 -28.42 13.42 -11.46
CA VAL A 1037 -27.31 12.45 -11.46
C VAL A 1037 -26.79 12.17 -12.89
N GLY A 1038 -27.61 12.39 -13.92
CA GLY A 1038 -27.32 11.98 -15.29
C GLY A 1038 -27.59 10.50 -15.55
N SER A 1039 -28.44 9.86 -14.74
CA SER A 1039 -28.84 8.46 -14.92
C SER A 1039 -29.72 8.26 -16.17
N THR A 1040 -29.56 7.11 -16.82
CA THR A 1040 -30.52 6.64 -17.82
C THR A 1040 -31.76 6.08 -17.11
N ILE A 1041 -32.88 6.78 -17.24
CA ILE A 1041 -34.13 6.44 -16.55
C ILE A 1041 -35.16 5.89 -17.54
N THR A 1042 -35.88 4.85 -17.12
CA THR A 1042 -37.13 4.42 -17.78
C THR A 1042 -38.26 4.46 -16.77
N VAL A 1043 -39.36 5.16 -17.09
CA VAL A 1043 -40.57 5.17 -16.25
C VAL A 1043 -41.57 4.13 -16.75
N SER A 1044 -42.00 3.24 -15.86
CA SER A 1044 -43.13 2.33 -16.05
C SER A 1044 -44.25 2.75 -15.10
N ALA A 1045 -45.45 3.00 -15.61
CA ALA A 1045 -46.60 3.38 -14.80
C ALA A 1045 -47.72 2.33 -14.91
N ALA A 1046 -48.35 2.01 -13.79
CA ALA A 1046 -49.52 1.12 -13.76
C ALA A 1046 -50.78 1.76 -14.38
N THR A 1047 -50.83 3.10 -14.41
CA THR A 1047 -51.95 3.90 -14.92
C THR A 1047 -51.44 5.04 -15.80
N GLU A 1048 -52.36 5.69 -16.53
CA GLU A 1048 -52.02 6.83 -17.37
C GLU A 1048 -51.49 8.02 -16.56
N LEU A 1049 -50.37 8.59 -17.03
CA LEU A 1049 -49.76 9.78 -16.43
C LEU A 1049 -50.53 11.03 -16.85
N SER A 1050 -50.57 12.03 -15.96
CA SER A 1050 -51.16 13.33 -16.31
C SER A 1050 -50.41 13.97 -17.49
N PRO A 1051 -51.11 14.76 -18.35
CA PRO A 1051 -50.46 15.44 -19.47
C PRO A 1051 -49.27 16.32 -19.05
N ALA A 1052 -49.35 16.95 -17.88
CA ALA A 1052 -48.30 17.81 -17.35
C ALA A 1052 -47.04 17.01 -16.96
N VAL A 1053 -47.21 15.86 -16.30
CA VAL A 1053 -46.09 14.96 -15.95
C VAL A 1053 -45.48 14.36 -17.21
N ARG A 1054 -46.29 13.90 -18.16
CA ARG A 1054 -45.81 13.34 -19.44
C ARG A 1054 -44.99 14.37 -20.24
N ALA A 1055 -45.49 15.59 -20.36
CA ALA A 1055 -44.78 16.68 -21.04
C ALA A 1055 -43.45 17.03 -20.33
N TRP A 1056 -43.43 17.01 -18.99
CA TRP A 1056 -42.19 17.23 -18.25
C TRP A 1056 -41.17 16.11 -18.46
N LEU A 1057 -41.59 14.84 -18.39
CA LEU A 1057 -40.73 13.68 -18.66
C LEU A 1057 -40.11 13.75 -20.06
N GLU A 1058 -40.90 14.07 -21.08
CA GLU A 1058 -40.41 14.31 -22.44
C GLU A 1058 -39.42 15.47 -22.50
N GLY A 1059 -39.70 16.57 -21.81
CA GLY A 1059 -38.82 17.74 -21.73
C GLY A 1059 -37.45 17.46 -21.09
N VAL A 1060 -37.37 16.50 -20.16
CA VAL A 1060 -36.11 16.05 -19.55
C VAL A 1060 -35.52 14.81 -20.24
N GLY A 1061 -36.13 14.36 -21.34
CA GLY A 1061 -35.64 13.24 -22.15
C GLY A 1061 -35.83 11.86 -21.53
N VAL A 1062 -36.81 11.69 -20.64
CA VAL A 1062 -37.12 10.43 -19.96
C VAL A 1062 -38.32 9.75 -20.62
N GLY A 1063 -38.12 8.53 -21.10
CA GLY A 1063 -39.20 7.72 -21.69
C GLY A 1063 -40.14 7.18 -20.61
N ALA A 1064 -41.46 7.25 -20.88
CA ALA A 1064 -42.50 6.70 -20.03
C ALA A 1064 -43.40 5.73 -20.80
N VAL A 1065 -43.70 4.58 -20.19
CA VAL A 1065 -44.63 3.58 -20.72
C VAL A 1065 -45.70 3.25 -19.68
N VAL A 1066 -46.93 3.01 -20.14
CA VAL A 1066 -47.99 2.45 -19.30
C VAL A 1066 -47.95 0.94 -19.49
N GLU A 1067 -47.71 0.21 -18.40
CA GLU A 1067 -47.58 -1.24 -18.40
C GLU A 1067 -48.53 -1.82 -17.37
N ASP A 1068 -49.41 -2.71 -17.84
CA ASP A 1068 -50.22 -3.54 -16.96
C ASP A 1068 -49.34 -4.53 -16.17
N ALA A 1069 -49.95 -5.29 -15.25
CA ALA A 1069 -49.22 -6.24 -14.42
C ALA A 1069 -48.48 -7.32 -15.24
N ALA A 1070 -49.03 -7.73 -16.39
CA ALA A 1070 -48.44 -8.77 -17.22
C ALA A 1070 -47.24 -8.25 -18.03
N ASP A 1071 -47.33 -7.03 -18.55
CA ASP A 1071 -46.23 -6.32 -19.20
C ASP A 1071 -45.09 -6.03 -18.21
N TRP A 1072 -45.44 -5.57 -17.01
CA TRP A 1072 -44.48 -5.32 -15.94
C TRP A 1072 -43.75 -6.61 -15.54
N ALA A 1073 -44.46 -7.72 -15.36
CA ALA A 1073 -43.84 -9.03 -15.10
C ALA A 1073 -42.90 -9.47 -16.23
N ARG A 1074 -43.27 -9.26 -17.50
CA ARG A 1074 -42.38 -9.52 -18.66
C ARG A 1074 -41.11 -8.65 -18.65
N ARG A 1075 -41.21 -7.39 -18.18
CA ARG A 1075 -40.04 -6.51 -18.00
C ARG A 1075 -39.16 -7.00 -16.86
N LEU A 1076 -39.74 -7.35 -15.71
CA LEU A 1076 -39.01 -7.90 -14.57
C LEU A 1076 -38.28 -9.21 -14.94
N ALA A 1077 -38.91 -10.11 -15.69
CA ALA A 1077 -38.27 -11.33 -16.18
C ALA A 1077 -37.09 -11.06 -17.14
N ARG A 1078 -37.09 -9.93 -17.86
CA ARG A 1078 -35.93 -9.47 -18.65
C ARG A 1078 -34.82 -8.96 -17.73
N LEU A 1079 -35.16 -8.10 -16.76
CA LEU A 1079 -34.22 -7.59 -15.77
C LEU A 1079 -33.58 -8.69 -14.94
N ALA A 1080 -34.32 -9.74 -14.58
CA ALA A 1080 -33.82 -10.90 -13.84
C ALA A 1080 -32.68 -11.66 -14.56
N ARG A 1081 -32.58 -11.51 -15.89
CA ARG A 1081 -31.54 -12.11 -16.73
C ARG A 1081 -30.40 -11.16 -17.05
N SER A 1082 -30.70 -9.87 -17.21
CA SER A 1082 -29.70 -8.85 -17.57
C SER A 1082 -29.09 -8.13 -16.37
N GLY A 1083 -29.70 -8.26 -15.19
CA GLY A 1083 -29.49 -7.38 -14.04
C GLY A 1083 -30.15 -6.01 -14.23
N GLY A 1084 -30.28 -5.28 -13.12
CA GLY A 1084 -30.75 -3.88 -13.14
C GLY A 1084 -31.22 -3.36 -11.79
N ARG A 1085 -31.62 -2.08 -11.75
CA ARG A 1085 -32.19 -1.44 -10.57
C ARG A 1085 -33.63 -1.03 -10.82
N VAL A 1086 -34.50 -1.28 -9.83
CA VAL A 1086 -35.89 -0.85 -9.80
C VAL A 1086 -36.12 0.09 -8.62
N ARG A 1087 -36.56 1.33 -8.89
CA ARG A 1087 -37.11 2.21 -7.85
C ARG A 1087 -38.63 2.10 -7.89
N LEU A 1088 -39.20 1.40 -6.91
CA LEU A 1088 -40.62 1.08 -6.81
C LEU A 1088 -41.34 2.14 -5.97
N LEU A 1089 -42.43 2.71 -6.50
CA LEU A 1089 -43.23 3.75 -5.85
C LEU A 1089 -44.65 3.20 -5.61
N GLY A 1090 -44.95 2.82 -4.36
CA GLY A 1090 -46.28 2.37 -3.93
C GLY A 1090 -46.68 0.93 -4.32
N GLY A 1091 -45.75 0.13 -4.89
CA GLY A 1091 -46.02 -1.25 -5.31
C GLY A 1091 -45.52 -2.32 -4.33
N SER A 1092 -45.81 -3.59 -4.62
CA SER A 1092 -45.41 -4.74 -3.78
C SER A 1092 -44.00 -5.27 -4.12
N VAL A 1093 -43.08 -5.24 -3.14
CA VAL A 1093 -41.75 -5.86 -3.27
C VAL A 1093 -41.86 -7.36 -3.50
N THR A 1094 -42.79 -8.03 -2.82
CA THR A 1094 -43.02 -9.47 -2.97
C THR A 1094 -43.45 -9.81 -4.39
N ALA A 1095 -44.34 -9.01 -5.01
CA ALA A 1095 -44.75 -9.23 -6.40
C ALA A 1095 -43.58 -9.04 -7.38
N VAL A 1096 -42.70 -8.06 -7.12
CA VAL A 1096 -41.48 -7.88 -7.92
C VAL A 1096 -40.56 -9.09 -7.77
N ALA A 1097 -40.35 -9.56 -6.54
CA ALA A 1097 -39.51 -10.70 -6.23
C ALA A 1097 -40.02 -12.01 -6.86
N GLU A 1098 -41.33 -12.26 -6.85
CA GLU A 1098 -41.94 -13.41 -7.51
C GLU A 1098 -41.75 -13.35 -9.03
N ALA A 1099 -41.97 -12.19 -9.64
CA ALA A 1099 -41.82 -12.02 -11.09
C ALA A 1099 -40.36 -12.12 -11.57
N THR A 1100 -39.38 -11.86 -10.70
CA THR A 1100 -37.96 -12.07 -10.98
C THR A 1100 -37.45 -13.44 -10.55
N GLY A 1101 -38.29 -14.27 -9.91
CA GLY A 1101 -37.87 -15.53 -9.29
C GLY A 1101 -36.83 -15.36 -8.18
N GLY A 1102 -36.79 -14.20 -7.53
CA GLY A 1102 -35.81 -13.85 -6.51
C GLY A 1102 -34.40 -13.54 -7.04
N SER A 1103 -34.21 -13.33 -8.35
CA SER A 1103 -32.88 -13.11 -8.94
C SER A 1103 -32.06 -12.02 -8.21
N PRO A 1104 -30.88 -12.34 -7.65
CA PRO A 1104 -30.01 -11.37 -6.97
C PRO A 1104 -29.50 -10.24 -7.87
N SER A 1105 -29.57 -10.42 -9.20
CA SER A 1105 -29.15 -9.43 -10.18
C SER A 1105 -30.04 -8.19 -10.25
N VAL A 1106 -31.23 -8.23 -9.63
CA VAL A 1106 -32.18 -7.11 -9.60
C VAL A 1106 -32.18 -6.48 -8.20
N ALA A 1107 -31.67 -5.25 -8.10
CA ALA A 1107 -31.77 -4.47 -6.88
C ALA A 1107 -33.08 -3.68 -6.86
N VAL A 1108 -33.87 -3.86 -5.80
CA VAL A 1108 -35.18 -3.21 -5.63
C VAL A 1108 -35.11 -2.19 -4.50
N TYR A 1109 -35.40 -0.93 -4.83
CA TYR A 1109 -35.49 0.20 -3.91
C TYR A 1109 -36.96 0.57 -3.74
N ALA A 1110 -37.56 0.14 -2.63
CA ALA A 1110 -39.00 0.30 -2.37
C ALA A 1110 -39.32 1.10 -1.10
N GLY A 1111 -38.31 1.77 -0.51
CA GLY A 1111 -38.54 2.67 0.62
C GLY A 1111 -39.49 3.81 0.27
N GLU A 1112 -40.05 4.44 1.30
CA GLU A 1112 -40.86 5.65 1.15
C GLU A 1112 -40.08 6.71 0.36
N VAL A 1113 -40.80 7.54 -0.40
CA VAL A 1113 -40.18 8.65 -1.12
C VAL A 1113 -39.97 9.82 -0.16
N THR A 1114 -38.72 10.23 0.04
CA THR A 1114 -38.36 11.27 1.02
C THR A 1114 -37.90 12.58 0.38
N ARG A 1115 -37.89 13.66 1.15
CA ARG A 1115 -37.23 14.92 0.78
C ARG A 1115 -35.70 14.85 0.83
N ALA A 1116 -35.10 13.83 1.45
CA ALA A 1116 -33.65 13.75 1.64
C ALA A 1116 -32.90 13.40 0.34
N GLY A 1117 -32.11 14.34 -0.17
CA GLY A 1117 -31.24 14.11 -1.33
C GLY A 1117 -30.22 12.99 -1.08
N HIS A 1118 -29.63 12.93 0.12
CA HIS A 1118 -28.66 11.88 0.48
C HIS A 1118 -29.22 10.46 0.44
N VAL A 1119 -30.54 10.29 0.58
CA VAL A 1119 -31.18 8.97 0.52
C VAL A 1119 -31.55 8.62 -0.93
N GLU A 1120 -32.10 9.58 -1.65
CA GLU A 1120 -32.82 9.30 -2.89
C GLU A 1120 -31.99 9.50 -4.17
N LEU A 1121 -30.79 10.08 -4.07
CA LEU A 1121 -29.82 10.04 -5.17
C LEU A 1121 -29.12 8.67 -5.25
N LEU A 1122 -28.95 7.97 -4.12
CA LEU A 1122 -28.24 6.69 -4.04
C LEU A 1122 -28.77 5.58 -4.97
N PRO A 1123 -30.09 5.38 -5.18
CA PRO A 1123 -30.60 4.40 -6.12
C PRO A 1123 -30.05 4.56 -7.55
N PHE A 1124 -29.67 5.78 -7.93
CA PHE A 1124 -29.13 6.14 -9.24
C PHE A 1124 -27.59 6.14 -9.29
N LEU A 1125 -26.93 5.87 -8.17
CA LEU A 1125 -25.47 5.96 -8.03
C LEU A 1125 -24.86 4.64 -7.57
N ARG A 1126 -23.62 4.39 -7.98
CA ARG A 1126 -22.75 3.37 -7.41
C ARG A 1126 -21.42 3.99 -7.03
N GLU A 1127 -20.90 3.60 -5.88
CA GLU A 1127 -19.65 4.13 -5.35
C GLU A 1127 -18.44 3.50 -6.06
N GLN A 1128 -17.36 4.26 -6.17
CA GLN A 1128 -16.06 3.77 -6.60
C GLN A 1128 -14.95 4.34 -5.72
N ALA A 1129 -14.12 3.47 -5.16
CA ALA A 1129 -12.91 3.86 -4.45
C ALA A 1129 -11.74 3.79 -5.44
N VAL A 1130 -11.00 4.89 -5.56
CA VAL A 1130 -9.81 5.02 -6.40
C VAL A 1130 -8.62 5.23 -5.48
N SER A 1131 -7.64 4.33 -5.53
CA SER A 1131 -6.40 4.50 -4.78
C SER A 1131 -5.19 4.57 -5.69
N ILE A 1132 -4.41 5.63 -5.55
CA ILE A 1132 -3.26 5.92 -6.41
C ILE A 1132 -2.04 6.20 -5.55
N THR A 1133 -0.95 5.48 -5.83
CA THR A 1133 0.36 5.82 -5.26
C THR A 1133 0.71 7.26 -5.63
N ALA A 1134 0.79 8.13 -4.62
CA ALA A 1134 0.95 9.57 -4.80
C ALA A 1134 2.40 10.02 -4.65
N HIS A 1135 3.35 9.12 -4.93
CA HIS A 1135 4.77 9.41 -4.92
C HIS A 1135 5.50 8.63 -6.02
N ARG A 1136 6.72 9.06 -6.33
CA ARG A 1136 7.72 8.32 -7.08
C ARG A 1136 8.97 8.16 -6.22
N PHE A 1137 9.15 6.98 -5.62
CA PHE A 1137 10.21 6.72 -4.64
C PHE A 1137 10.29 7.76 -3.50
N GLY A 1138 9.14 8.15 -2.95
CA GLY A 1138 9.02 9.15 -1.89
C GLY A 1138 8.93 10.60 -2.35
N THR A 1139 9.24 10.91 -3.62
CA THR A 1139 8.98 12.25 -4.19
C THR A 1139 7.48 12.39 -4.49
N PRO A 1140 6.76 13.36 -3.90
CA PRO A 1140 5.31 13.49 -4.09
C PRO A 1140 4.91 13.66 -5.56
N ARG A 1141 3.83 13.00 -5.96
CA ARG A 1141 3.27 13.01 -7.32
C ARG A 1141 1.76 12.75 -7.26
N ARG A 1142 0.96 13.81 -7.32
CA ARG A 1142 -0.50 13.73 -7.30
C ARG A 1142 -1.11 13.75 -8.70
N TYR A 1143 -2.25 13.07 -8.85
CA TYR A 1143 -3.03 12.95 -10.08
C TYR A 1143 -4.40 13.60 -9.90
N VAL A 1144 -4.98 14.06 -11.01
CA VAL A 1144 -6.37 14.53 -11.04
C VAL A 1144 -7.26 13.31 -11.21
N VAL A 1145 -8.14 13.05 -10.24
CA VAL A 1145 -9.16 12.00 -10.36
C VAL A 1145 -10.49 12.69 -10.71
N PRO A 1146 -10.98 12.56 -11.94
CA PRO A 1146 -12.22 13.22 -12.32
C PRO A 1146 -13.44 12.52 -11.69
N PRO A 1147 -14.56 13.24 -11.45
CA PRO A 1147 -15.83 12.61 -11.15
C PRO A 1147 -16.29 11.78 -12.37
N LEU A 1148 -17.05 10.70 -12.14
CA LEU A 1148 -17.62 9.87 -13.22
C LEU A 1148 -18.98 10.39 -13.71
N VAL A 1149 -19.52 11.39 -13.03
CA VAL A 1149 -20.80 12.00 -13.34
C VAL A 1149 -20.60 13.46 -13.72
N ALA A 1150 -21.00 13.82 -14.93
CA ALA A 1150 -21.15 15.21 -15.33
C ALA A 1150 -22.62 15.57 -15.10
N GLY A 1151 -22.92 16.28 -14.01
CA GLY A 1151 -24.29 16.68 -13.69
C GLY A 1151 -24.98 17.41 -14.86
N ARG A 1152 -26.29 17.27 -14.97
CA ARG A 1152 -27.11 17.99 -15.96
C ARG A 1152 -27.79 19.21 -15.37
#